data_AF-A0A1Q2YIJ0-F1
#
_entry.id   AF-A0A1Q2YIJ0-F1
#
_cell.length_a   1.000
_cell.length_b   1.000
_cell.length_c   1.000
_cell.angle_alpha   90.00
_cell.angle_beta   90.00
_cell.angle_gamma   90.00
#
_symmetry.space_group_name_H-M   'P 1'
#
loop_
_entity.id
_entity.type
_entity.pdbx_description
1 polymer ?
#
loop_
_entity_poly.entity_id
_entity_poly.type
_entity_poly.pdbx_seq_one_letter_code
_entity_poly.pdbx_strand_id
1 'polypeptide(L)'
;MSANVYTEETESQPSIYRSYLRLAPTQQRTVRALVRSGSKSSSYYTLFDEDAVLAAEIVYSSHSVLKTSPLIAHPKDLDKKVSVQYLPLSEQIFSSLLQTLILNKNYKVEIHTVEDGKNSTWKLLRSASPGHLDEIEDLLFGNANDESNSEGINSNLEIASSSIIGALKLVSSAKEGKKVGLAFYDPNLKFLGLSEYPDTDLFSNTESILIQLGIKECIIQSSPNQAVSKDPDFARLTQTIDRCDILITQLPSSSFNSNNSDQDMVTLTNNEHILATSELASLTTALASSNALILYLGLLGNDSIRGSISVGKYDLEKYMRLDAAAVRALNLFPSGLEITSTVVNTTGISSAPTSIFQLLNHCKTSGGSRLLSQWIKQPLVDVNEIDDRHLLVEWFVQNPGLLGNIRSNFLTHVPDVSRLLRKLSGKRYSGLDEVVRLYQLVKKLDEGCSILLEGLEELQTTDEDKKKRVSELVNSFWLDGLYEHMKVLGKFADMVEQTVDLDSLANATSAASASSLIQINPQYDERLMELQEEREKIEEQMHALHENAAIDLGMELDKKLKLEQNVNHGWCFRLTRNDAGVLRGKSSSSKSKNPLSSQYQELQTVKAGVFFTTVELSSLSSEFTRIMNAYASQQSAIVSEIRSITATYIPIFTKLSTVLDKLDVISSFAVVATCAPVEYIKPAKVWGLEEQGRQMRIWQGRHPCLEVTEGISFIPNDYVLGPTQEKGKVTCENGDVWDSGKDFYLITGPNMGGKSTYIRTLGVVCLMNQIGSFVPCSEKSELAIVDAIHARVGASDSQLKGVSTFMAEMLEMSSIIASAHKGSLVIVDELGRGTSTYDGFGLAWAISEHLAKNIKSWTLFATHFHELTALANEYENVGNLHVIAHVDETAVEKDARETEDNVTLLYKVEPGISDQSFGIHVAELVKFPQKIISMAKRKASELDEDAGEAGEDSTAKRPKYSKEEYAEGKELLKKILKEWKRKVLEAGGLESVDSAAAVRILHELTTTGEYAAAVAASAVLRETMRL
;
A
#
# COMPACT_ATOMS: atom_id res chain seq x y z
N MET A 1 0.83 -20.33 -40.17
CA MET A 1 1.82 -21.37 -40.54
C MET A 1 3.20 -20.93 -40.05
N SER A 2 3.62 -21.45 -38.90
CA SER A 2 5.02 -21.60 -38.47
C SER A 2 5.00 -22.32 -37.11
N ALA A 3 4.44 -23.52 -37.10
CA ALA A 3 4.31 -24.40 -35.92
C ALA A 3 5.44 -25.45 -35.81
N ASN A 4 6.50 -25.35 -36.61
CA ASN A 4 7.52 -26.40 -36.73
C ASN A 4 8.93 -25.86 -36.46
N VAL A 5 9.27 -25.56 -35.20
CA VAL A 5 10.68 -25.51 -34.73
C VAL A 5 10.74 -25.83 -33.23
N TYR A 6 10.36 -27.03 -32.79
CA TYR A 6 10.66 -27.56 -31.44
C TYR A 6 10.53 -29.09 -31.45
N THR A 7 11.44 -29.81 -32.13
CA THR A 7 11.34 -31.29 -32.27
C THR A 7 12.62 -32.06 -31.97
N GLU A 8 13.59 -31.50 -31.24
CA GLU A 8 14.83 -32.23 -30.88
C GLU A 8 15.07 -32.45 -29.36
N GLU A 9 14.03 -32.36 -28.51
CA GLU A 9 14.14 -32.63 -27.05
C GLU A 9 13.18 -33.73 -26.55
N THR A 10 13.01 -34.83 -27.29
CA THR A 10 11.96 -35.82 -26.94
C THR A 10 12.37 -36.89 -25.91
N GLU A 11 13.66 -37.12 -25.63
CA GLU A 11 14.08 -38.15 -24.66
C GLU A 11 14.15 -37.67 -23.20
N SER A 12 14.33 -36.38 -22.93
CA SER A 12 14.54 -35.82 -21.58
C SER A 12 13.26 -35.33 -20.88
N GLN A 13 12.16 -35.09 -21.59
CA GLN A 13 10.94 -34.54 -20.96
C GLN A 13 10.27 -35.48 -19.93
N PRO A 14 10.16 -36.81 -20.15
CA PRO A 14 9.55 -37.70 -19.17
C PRO A 14 10.32 -37.80 -17.84
N SER A 15 11.65 -37.59 -17.84
CA SER A 15 12.45 -37.62 -16.60
C SER A 15 12.24 -36.37 -15.75
N ILE A 16 12.01 -35.20 -16.37
CA ILE A 16 11.73 -33.94 -15.68
C ILE A 16 10.37 -34.00 -14.96
N TYR A 17 9.33 -34.50 -15.61
CA TYR A 17 8.02 -34.61 -14.96
C TYR A 17 8.00 -35.68 -13.85
N ARG A 18 8.76 -36.78 -14.01
CA ARG A 18 8.94 -37.79 -12.95
C ARG A 18 9.71 -37.26 -11.75
N SER A 19 10.69 -36.39 -11.95
CA SER A 19 11.45 -35.76 -10.86
C SER A 19 10.62 -34.70 -10.14
N TYR A 20 9.76 -33.95 -10.85
CA TYR A 20 8.79 -33.03 -10.26
C TYR A 20 7.85 -33.73 -9.26
N LEU A 21 7.27 -34.89 -9.62
CA LEU A 21 6.39 -35.67 -8.74
C LEU A 21 7.08 -36.21 -7.47
N ARG A 22 8.42 -36.15 -7.38
CA ARG A 22 9.19 -36.55 -6.18
C ARG A 22 9.50 -35.38 -5.26
N LEU A 23 9.20 -34.14 -5.65
CA LEU A 23 9.43 -32.97 -4.82
C LEU A 23 8.48 -32.97 -3.62
N ALA A 24 8.95 -32.44 -2.50
CA ALA A 24 8.10 -32.24 -1.32
C ALA A 24 6.95 -31.27 -1.66
N PRO A 25 5.76 -31.43 -1.03
CA PRO A 25 4.67 -30.47 -1.21
C PRO A 25 5.13 -29.05 -0.84
N THR A 26 4.65 -28.07 -1.59
CA THR A 26 4.91 -26.65 -1.33
C THR A 26 4.24 -26.20 -0.02
N GLN A 27 4.80 -25.18 0.61
CA GLN A 27 4.10 -24.45 1.68
C GLN A 27 2.90 -23.69 1.07
N GLN A 28 1.91 -23.35 1.90
CA GLN A 28 0.78 -22.53 1.44
C GLN A 28 1.27 -21.23 0.80
N ARG A 29 0.62 -20.80 -0.29
CA ARG A 29 0.98 -19.61 -1.10
C ARG A 29 2.40 -19.62 -1.71
N THR A 30 2.93 -20.80 -2.07
CA THR A 30 4.22 -20.91 -2.79
C THR A 30 4.04 -21.52 -4.19
N VAL A 31 4.55 -20.84 -5.23
CA VAL A 31 4.50 -21.24 -6.64
C VAL A 31 5.90 -21.67 -7.12
N ARG A 32 6.00 -22.77 -7.87
CA ARG A 32 7.28 -23.26 -8.44
C ARG A 32 7.32 -23.09 -9.96
N ALA A 33 8.37 -22.41 -10.43
CA ALA A 33 8.64 -22.25 -11.86
C ALA A 33 9.95 -22.93 -12.25
N LEU A 34 10.00 -23.52 -13.45
CA LEU A 34 11.19 -24.12 -14.04
C LEU A 34 11.71 -23.26 -15.19
N VAL A 35 12.99 -22.84 -15.12
CA VAL A 35 13.68 -22.14 -16.23
C VAL A 35 14.24 -23.14 -17.22
N ARG A 36 14.09 -22.85 -18.51
CA ARG A 36 14.72 -23.59 -19.60
C ARG A 36 15.34 -22.63 -20.61
N SER A 37 16.59 -22.89 -21.00
CA SER A 37 17.30 -22.12 -22.03
C SER A 37 16.95 -22.68 -23.41
N GLY A 38 16.35 -21.87 -24.29
CA GLY A 38 16.05 -22.28 -25.67
C GLY A 38 17.28 -22.22 -26.59
N SER A 39 17.23 -22.87 -27.77
CA SER A 39 18.36 -22.91 -28.73
C SER A 39 18.70 -21.57 -29.41
N LYS A 40 18.00 -20.49 -29.08
CA LYS A 40 18.14 -19.13 -29.64
C LYS A 40 18.38 -18.04 -28.60
N SER A 41 19.08 -18.35 -27.50
CA SER A 41 19.38 -17.39 -26.41
C SER A 41 18.17 -16.85 -25.64
N SER A 42 16.93 -17.21 -25.99
CA SER A 42 15.73 -16.83 -25.22
C SER A 42 15.36 -17.92 -24.21
N SER A 43 15.30 -17.56 -22.94
CA SER A 43 14.83 -18.46 -21.87
C SER A 43 13.31 -18.46 -21.80
N TYR A 44 12.72 -19.59 -21.42
CA TYR A 44 11.28 -19.71 -21.16
C TYR A 44 11.04 -20.41 -19.82
N TYR A 45 9.90 -20.12 -19.19
CA TYR A 45 9.53 -20.59 -17.86
C TYR A 45 8.38 -21.60 -17.96
N THR A 46 8.36 -22.63 -17.13
CA THR A 46 7.28 -23.64 -17.12
C THR A 46 6.74 -23.85 -15.70
N LEU A 47 5.43 -23.79 -15.53
CA LEU A 47 4.71 -24.11 -14.29
C LEU A 47 3.96 -25.45 -14.42
N PHE A 48 3.62 -26.08 -13.29
CA PHE A 48 3.07 -27.44 -13.23
C PHE A 48 1.80 -27.53 -12.37
N ASP A 49 0.87 -28.39 -12.77
CA ASP A 49 -0.37 -28.74 -12.06
C ASP A 49 -1.12 -27.53 -11.46
N GLU A 50 -1.29 -27.47 -10.13
CA GLU A 50 -2.01 -26.38 -9.44
C GLU A 50 -1.43 -25.00 -9.77
N ASP A 51 -0.10 -24.88 -9.84
CA ASP A 51 0.58 -23.64 -10.19
C ASP A 51 0.31 -23.23 -11.65
N ALA A 52 0.20 -24.21 -12.54
CA ALA A 52 -0.15 -23.95 -13.95
C ALA A 52 -1.59 -23.49 -14.09
N VAL A 53 -2.53 -24.08 -13.34
CA VAL A 53 -3.94 -23.67 -13.32
C VAL A 53 -4.07 -22.24 -12.78
N LEU A 54 -3.42 -21.94 -11.66
CA LEU A 54 -3.38 -20.60 -11.07
C LEU A 54 -2.83 -19.56 -12.06
N ALA A 55 -1.72 -19.88 -12.73
CA ALA A 55 -1.13 -18.99 -13.73
C ALA A 55 -2.03 -18.81 -14.95
N ALA A 56 -2.74 -19.86 -15.39
CA ALA A 56 -3.67 -19.79 -16.51
C ALA A 56 -4.89 -18.88 -16.20
N GLU A 57 -5.42 -18.96 -14.98
CA GLU A 57 -6.50 -18.08 -14.51
C GLU A 57 -6.05 -16.63 -14.39
N ILE A 58 -4.85 -16.38 -13.85
CA ILE A 58 -4.34 -15.02 -13.64
C ILE A 58 -3.98 -14.34 -14.96
N VAL A 59 -3.27 -15.03 -15.86
CA VAL A 59 -2.69 -14.41 -17.06
C VAL A 59 -3.66 -14.43 -18.24
N TYR A 60 -4.36 -15.55 -18.44
CA TYR A 60 -5.15 -15.79 -19.65
C TYR A 60 -6.66 -15.83 -19.39
N SER A 61 -7.09 -15.79 -18.13
CA SER A 61 -8.49 -15.95 -17.72
C SER A 61 -9.18 -17.18 -18.35
N SER A 62 -8.39 -18.22 -18.68
CA SER A 62 -8.86 -19.39 -19.43
C SER A 62 -7.94 -20.60 -19.20
N HIS A 63 -8.54 -21.78 -19.03
CA HIS A 63 -7.82 -23.05 -18.91
C HIS A 63 -7.39 -23.67 -20.26
N SER A 64 -7.77 -23.08 -21.39
CA SER A 64 -7.49 -23.65 -22.74
C SER A 64 -6.00 -23.69 -23.10
N VAL A 65 -5.16 -22.92 -22.40
CA VAL A 65 -3.71 -22.85 -22.62
C VAL A 65 -2.93 -23.98 -21.94
N LEU A 66 -3.57 -24.73 -21.04
CA LEU A 66 -2.94 -25.83 -20.30
C LEU A 66 -2.64 -27.00 -21.22
N LYS A 67 -1.40 -27.49 -21.16
CA LYS A 67 -0.97 -28.69 -21.89
C LYS A 67 -0.88 -29.86 -20.91
N THR A 68 -1.15 -31.07 -21.39
CA THR A 68 -1.12 -32.29 -20.57
C THR A 68 -0.12 -33.27 -21.13
N SER A 69 0.79 -33.75 -20.29
CA SER A 69 1.73 -34.83 -20.63
C SER A 69 1.35 -36.13 -19.92
N PRO A 70 1.07 -37.23 -20.65
CA PRO A 70 0.81 -38.53 -20.02
C PRO A 70 2.13 -39.17 -19.57
N LEU A 71 2.26 -39.49 -18.28
CA LEU A 71 3.38 -40.28 -17.78
C LEU A 71 3.02 -41.76 -17.73
N ILE A 72 3.86 -42.59 -18.36
CA ILE A 72 3.82 -44.04 -18.18
C ILE A 72 4.51 -44.33 -16.84
N ALA A 73 3.73 -44.70 -15.82
CA ALA A 73 4.24 -45.23 -14.56
C ALA A 73 5.02 -46.54 -14.81
N HIS A 74 5.90 -46.92 -13.87
CA HIS A 74 6.66 -48.18 -13.96
C HIS A 74 5.71 -49.37 -14.25
N PRO A 75 6.17 -50.46 -14.91
CA PRO A 75 5.31 -51.59 -15.31
C PRO A 75 4.57 -52.32 -14.18
N LYS A 76 4.77 -51.94 -12.91
CA LYS A 76 4.11 -52.53 -11.73
C LYS A 76 2.91 -51.73 -11.20
N ASP A 77 2.67 -50.50 -11.68
CA ASP A 77 1.58 -49.63 -11.22
C ASP A 77 0.63 -49.25 -12.39
N LEU A 78 0.07 -50.26 -13.07
CA LEU A 78 -0.76 -50.09 -14.27
C LEU A 78 -2.13 -49.43 -14.04
N ASP A 79 -2.55 -49.24 -12.79
CA ASP A 79 -3.90 -48.74 -12.46
C ASP A 79 -3.99 -47.22 -12.18
N LYS A 80 -2.87 -46.48 -12.18
CA LYS A 80 -2.89 -45.01 -12.03
C LYS A 80 -2.20 -44.33 -13.21
N LYS A 81 -2.98 -43.90 -14.22
CA LYS A 81 -2.53 -42.92 -15.21
C LYS A 81 -2.30 -41.58 -14.50
N VAL A 82 -1.06 -41.28 -14.15
CA VAL A 82 -0.68 -39.95 -13.65
C VAL A 82 -0.38 -39.07 -14.86
N SER A 83 -1.17 -38.02 -15.06
CA SER A 83 -0.91 -36.99 -16.06
C SER A 83 -0.49 -35.72 -15.36
N VAL A 84 0.52 -35.03 -15.89
CA VAL A 84 0.98 -33.73 -15.39
C VAL A 84 0.48 -32.64 -16.32
N GLN A 85 -0.17 -31.62 -15.77
CA GLN A 85 -0.54 -30.40 -16.49
C GLN A 85 0.62 -29.41 -16.42
N TYR A 86 0.88 -28.68 -17.51
CA TYR A 86 1.94 -27.69 -17.54
C TYR A 86 1.62 -26.50 -18.45
N LEU A 87 2.21 -25.35 -18.12
CA LEU A 87 2.04 -24.10 -18.84
C LEU A 87 3.42 -23.47 -19.14
N PRO A 88 3.86 -23.41 -20.42
CA PRO A 88 5.05 -22.68 -20.81
C PRO A 88 4.76 -21.19 -21.00
N LEU A 89 5.58 -20.33 -20.40
CA LEU A 89 5.49 -18.87 -20.45
C LEU A 89 6.78 -18.27 -21.04
N SER A 90 6.64 -17.23 -21.86
CA SER A 90 7.78 -16.39 -22.25
C SER A 90 8.26 -15.57 -21.06
N GLU A 91 9.48 -15.05 -21.12
CA GLU A 91 10.05 -14.22 -20.06
C GLU A 91 9.19 -13.00 -19.74
N GLN A 92 8.68 -12.28 -20.75
CA GLN A 92 7.81 -11.12 -20.56
C GLN A 92 6.51 -11.46 -19.82
N ILE A 93 5.85 -12.56 -20.19
CA ILE A 93 4.59 -12.99 -19.56
C ILE A 93 4.86 -13.48 -18.14
N PHE A 94 5.97 -14.19 -17.94
CA PHE A 94 6.38 -14.64 -16.62
C PHE A 94 6.69 -13.47 -15.68
N SER A 95 7.36 -12.41 -16.17
CA SER A 95 7.57 -11.17 -15.41
C SER A 95 6.26 -10.53 -14.96
N SER A 96 5.26 -10.44 -15.85
CA SER A 96 3.93 -9.92 -15.50
C SER A 96 3.19 -10.82 -14.48
N LEU A 97 3.32 -12.14 -14.60
CA LEU A 97 2.81 -13.09 -13.61
C LEU A 97 3.50 -12.91 -12.26
N LEU A 98 4.83 -12.76 -12.21
CA LEU A 98 5.59 -12.52 -10.99
C LEU A 98 5.11 -11.25 -10.27
N GLN A 99 4.92 -10.15 -10.99
CA GLN A 99 4.39 -8.91 -10.42
C GLN A 99 3.02 -9.15 -9.76
N THR A 100 2.13 -9.88 -10.43
CA THR A 100 0.79 -10.15 -9.89
C THR A 100 0.83 -11.09 -8.68
N LEU A 101 1.63 -12.16 -8.75
CA LEU A 101 1.75 -13.14 -7.67
C LEU A 101 2.36 -12.52 -6.41
N ILE A 102 3.45 -11.78 -6.57
CA ILE A 102 4.25 -11.27 -5.45
C ILE A 102 3.64 -9.97 -4.89
N LEU A 103 3.33 -8.99 -5.74
CA LEU A 103 2.94 -7.65 -5.28
C LEU A 103 1.46 -7.56 -4.90
N ASN A 104 0.58 -8.32 -5.56
CA ASN A 104 -0.87 -8.21 -5.36
C ASN A 104 -1.44 -9.37 -4.55
N LYS A 105 -0.95 -10.61 -4.76
CA LYS A 105 -1.49 -11.80 -4.10
C LYS A 105 -0.65 -12.32 -2.92
N ASN A 106 0.49 -11.70 -2.62
CA ASN A 106 1.41 -12.09 -1.54
C ASN A 106 1.87 -13.57 -1.62
N TYR A 107 2.20 -14.06 -2.82
CA TYR A 107 2.77 -15.40 -3.03
C TYR A 107 4.29 -15.40 -2.99
N LYS A 108 4.87 -16.51 -2.51
CA LYS A 108 6.28 -16.85 -2.68
C LYS A 108 6.48 -17.58 -4.00
N VAL A 109 7.56 -17.28 -4.74
CA VAL A 109 7.89 -17.92 -6.00
C VAL A 109 9.29 -18.54 -5.93
N GLU A 110 9.41 -19.81 -6.30
CA GLU A 110 10.66 -20.54 -6.34
C GLU A 110 11.03 -20.90 -7.78
N ILE A 111 12.11 -20.33 -8.29
CA ILE A 111 12.61 -20.55 -9.64
C ILE A 111 13.69 -21.62 -9.60
N HIS A 112 13.45 -22.73 -10.28
CA HIS A 112 14.32 -23.88 -10.34
C HIS A 112 14.98 -24.03 -11.71
N THR A 113 16.14 -24.68 -11.72
CA THR A 113 16.81 -25.19 -12.91
C THR A 113 17.02 -26.70 -12.78
N VAL A 114 17.25 -27.38 -13.89
CA VAL A 114 17.57 -28.81 -13.93
C VAL A 114 19.01 -28.96 -14.39
N GLU A 115 19.82 -29.70 -13.62
CA GLU A 115 21.15 -30.10 -14.06
C GLU A 115 21.03 -31.34 -14.98
N ASP A 116 21.67 -31.27 -16.16
CA ASP A 116 21.66 -32.34 -17.15
C ASP A 116 22.50 -33.54 -16.65
N GLY A 117 21.81 -34.51 -16.04
CA GLY A 117 22.35 -35.80 -15.61
C GLY A 117 21.31 -36.91 -15.72
N LYS A 118 21.71 -38.18 -15.53
CA LYS A 118 20.86 -39.38 -15.70
C LYS A 118 19.54 -39.38 -14.90
N ASN A 119 19.38 -38.51 -13.90
CA ASN A 119 18.19 -38.43 -13.03
C ASN A 119 17.55 -37.03 -12.92
N SER A 120 17.92 -36.05 -13.76
CA SER A 120 17.34 -34.68 -13.79
C SER A 120 17.03 -34.11 -12.39
N THR A 121 18.06 -33.74 -11.63
CA THR A 121 17.90 -33.18 -10.28
C THR A 121 17.52 -31.71 -10.32
N TRP A 122 16.47 -31.34 -9.60
CA TRP A 122 15.99 -29.97 -9.46
C TRP A 122 16.87 -29.21 -8.47
N LYS A 123 17.32 -28.03 -8.87
CA LYS A 123 18.11 -27.13 -8.04
C LYS A 123 17.42 -25.78 -7.98
N LEU A 124 17.21 -25.26 -6.78
CA LEU A 124 16.71 -23.91 -6.58
C LEU A 124 17.75 -22.92 -7.12
N LEU A 125 17.36 -22.16 -8.14
CA LEU A 125 18.21 -21.14 -8.75
C LEU A 125 17.99 -19.79 -8.05
N ARG A 126 16.72 -19.43 -7.86
CA ARG A 126 16.29 -18.20 -7.21
C ARG A 126 15.02 -18.42 -6.42
N SER A 127 14.84 -17.65 -5.36
CA SER A 127 13.59 -17.54 -4.63
C SER A 127 13.19 -16.09 -4.53
N ALA A 128 11.89 -15.88 -4.47
CA ALA A 128 11.34 -14.55 -4.35
C ALA A 128 10.10 -14.57 -3.48
N SER A 129 9.96 -13.55 -2.67
CA SER A 129 8.80 -13.36 -1.82
C SER A 129 8.50 -11.86 -1.74
N PRO A 130 7.32 -11.47 -1.21
CA PRO A 130 7.00 -10.05 -1.02
C PRO A 130 8.03 -9.32 -0.13
N GLY A 131 8.71 -10.04 0.77
CA GLY A 131 9.78 -9.52 1.62
C GLY A 131 11.21 -9.64 1.04
N HIS A 132 11.42 -10.45 0.01
CA HIS A 132 12.73 -10.71 -0.58
C HIS A 132 12.68 -10.69 -2.11
N LEU A 133 12.97 -9.52 -2.69
CA LEU A 133 12.91 -9.27 -4.15
C LEU A 133 14.28 -9.24 -4.84
N ASP A 134 15.37 -9.24 -4.07
CA ASP A 134 16.73 -8.95 -4.56
C ASP A 134 17.19 -9.92 -5.65
N GLU A 135 16.77 -11.18 -5.63
CA GLU A 135 17.20 -12.19 -6.62
C GLU A 135 16.50 -12.07 -7.99
N ILE A 136 15.31 -11.46 -8.03
CA ILE A 136 14.45 -11.37 -9.22
C ILE A 136 14.15 -9.93 -9.66
N GLU A 137 14.84 -8.94 -9.10
CA GLU A 137 14.66 -7.52 -9.45
C GLU A 137 14.80 -7.30 -10.97
N ASP A 138 15.79 -7.93 -11.60
CA ASP A 138 16.00 -7.90 -13.05
C ASP A 138 14.74 -8.33 -13.83
N LEU A 139 14.05 -9.37 -13.35
CA LEU A 139 12.88 -9.94 -14.00
C LEU A 139 11.62 -9.14 -13.71
N LEU A 140 11.50 -8.55 -12.52
CA LEU A 140 10.35 -7.74 -12.12
C LEU A 140 10.37 -6.34 -12.74
N PHE A 141 11.54 -5.72 -12.83
CA PHE A 141 11.67 -4.30 -13.16
C PHE A 141 12.58 -4.01 -14.38
N GLY A 142 13.16 -5.04 -15.02
CA GLY A 142 14.05 -4.86 -16.18
C GLY A 142 13.36 -4.31 -17.44
N ASN A 143 12.05 -4.49 -17.57
CA ASN A 143 11.27 -3.96 -18.69
C ASN A 143 10.69 -2.55 -18.42
N ALA A 144 10.88 -1.98 -17.23
CA ALA A 144 10.31 -0.68 -16.85
C ALA A 144 11.15 0.53 -17.30
N ASN A 145 12.26 0.29 -18.02
CA ASN A 145 13.14 1.34 -18.53
C ASN A 145 12.60 2.06 -19.79
N ASP A 146 11.42 1.66 -20.31
CA ASP A 146 10.68 2.48 -21.29
C ASP A 146 10.02 3.67 -20.57
N GLU A 147 10.84 4.64 -20.18
CA GLU A 147 10.46 5.89 -19.49
C GLU A 147 9.49 6.78 -20.31
N SER A 148 9.23 6.43 -21.58
CA SER A 148 8.37 7.22 -22.50
C SER A 148 6.86 7.04 -22.30
N ASN A 149 6.41 6.06 -21.51
CA ASN A 149 4.98 5.87 -21.17
C ASN A 149 4.64 6.23 -19.71
N SER A 150 5.47 7.03 -19.06
CA SER A 150 5.41 7.33 -17.61
C SER A 150 4.48 8.48 -17.20
N GLU A 151 3.43 8.79 -17.97
CA GLU A 151 2.37 9.71 -17.48
C GLU A 151 1.46 9.07 -16.41
N GLY A 152 1.66 7.79 -16.09
CA GLY A 152 1.07 7.11 -14.95
C GLY A 152 2.14 6.54 -14.03
N ILE A 153 2.50 7.29 -13.00
CA ILE A 153 3.30 6.80 -11.87
C ILE A 153 2.53 5.62 -11.25
N ASN A 154 2.99 4.39 -11.48
CA ASN A 154 2.39 3.19 -10.89
C ASN A 154 2.74 3.15 -9.40
N SER A 155 2.02 3.93 -8.60
CA SER A 155 2.18 4.14 -7.15
C SER A 155 2.32 2.84 -6.34
N ASN A 156 1.66 1.75 -6.76
CA ASN A 156 1.78 0.44 -6.11
C ASN A 156 3.11 -0.29 -6.38
N LEU A 157 3.75 -0.07 -7.54
CA LEU A 157 5.03 -0.67 -7.90
C LEU A 157 6.17 -0.09 -7.03
N GLU A 158 6.06 1.18 -6.65
CA GLU A 158 7.00 1.88 -5.77
C GLU A 158 6.79 1.53 -4.29
N ILE A 159 5.54 1.48 -3.81
CA ILE A 159 5.24 1.02 -2.44
C ILE A 159 5.75 -0.42 -2.23
N ALA A 160 5.60 -1.27 -3.24
CA ALA A 160 6.03 -2.66 -3.19
C ALA A 160 7.56 -2.85 -3.27
N SER A 161 8.34 -1.79 -3.51
CA SER A 161 9.81 -1.84 -3.48
C SER A 161 10.40 -1.68 -2.06
N SER A 162 9.57 -1.36 -1.05
CA SER A 162 9.91 -1.45 0.38
C SER A 162 9.63 -2.85 0.93
N SER A 163 10.43 -3.84 0.51
CA SER A 163 10.31 -5.22 0.96
C SER A 163 10.98 -5.40 2.32
N ILE A 164 10.32 -4.95 3.38
CA ILE A 164 10.81 -5.19 4.76
C ILE A 164 10.35 -6.58 5.19
N ILE A 165 11.32 -7.37 5.66
CA ILE A 165 11.10 -8.72 6.18
C ILE A 165 11.37 -8.73 7.69
N GLY A 166 10.48 -9.37 8.43
CA GLY A 166 10.56 -9.51 9.88
C GLY A 166 10.74 -10.97 10.31
N ALA A 167 11.31 -11.20 11.49
CA ALA A 167 11.35 -12.48 12.17
C ALA A 167 10.86 -12.31 13.61
N LEU A 168 9.96 -13.18 14.05
CA LEU A 168 9.34 -13.14 15.36
C LEU A 168 9.64 -14.40 16.16
N LYS A 169 10.01 -14.20 17.42
CA LYS A 169 10.13 -15.25 18.42
C LYS A 169 9.27 -14.91 19.62
N LEU A 170 8.35 -15.80 19.95
CA LEU A 170 7.50 -15.71 21.13
C LEU A 170 8.13 -16.50 22.28
N VAL A 171 8.26 -15.86 23.44
CA VAL A 171 8.65 -16.50 24.69
C VAL A 171 7.56 -16.25 25.71
N SER A 172 6.92 -17.31 26.18
CA SER A 172 5.87 -17.23 27.22
C SER A 172 6.45 -17.71 28.55
N SER A 173 6.43 -16.85 29.57
CA SER A 173 6.94 -17.13 30.91
C SER A 173 5.87 -16.84 31.96
N ALA A 174 5.68 -17.76 32.92
CA ALA A 174 4.70 -17.60 33.99
C ALA A 174 4.98 -16.40 34.93
N LYS A 175 6.22 -15.89 34.96
CA LYS A 175 6.62 -14.76 35.82
C LYS A 175 6.68 -13.41 35.08
N GLU A 176 7.07 -13.43 33.80
CA GLU A 176 7.33 -12.21 33.01
C GLU A 176 6.26 -11.94 31.94
N GLY A 177 5.23 -12.79 31.87
CA GLY A 177 4.21 -12.70 30.84
C GLY A 177 4.70 -13.16 29.47
N LYS A 178 4.02 -12.71 28.42
CA LYS A 178 4.38 -12.99 27.03
C LYS A 178 5.34 -11.92 26.53
N LYS A 179 6.51 -12.34 26.09
CA LYS A 179 7.55 -11.48 25.53
C LYS A 179 7.75 -11.83 24.06
N VAL A 180 7.72 -10.82 23.20
CA VAL A 180 7.91 -10.98 21.76
C VAL A 180 9.22 -10.31 21.37
N GLY A 181 10.11 -11.06 20.71
CA GLY A 181 11.31 -10.53 20.10
C GLY A 181 11.14 -10.41 18.60
N LEU A 182 11.26 -9.19 18.07
CA LEU A 182 11.21 -8.89 16.64
C LEU A 182 12.59 -8.48 16.14
N ALA A 183 13.01 -9.05 15.02
CA ALA A 183 14.08 -8.53 14.21
C ALA A 183 13.56 -8.24 12.80
N PHE A 184 13.95 -7.13 12.19
CA PHE A 184 13.57 -6.83 10.81
C PHE A 184 14.76 -6.27 10.04
N TYR A 185 14.77 -6.49 8.73
CA TYR A 185 15.80 -6.02 7.83
C TYR A 185 15.18 -5.13 6.75
N ASP A 186 15.69 -3.91 6.62
CA ASP A 186 15.39 -3.02 5.53
C ASP A 186 16.53 -3.08 4.48
N PRO A 187 16.27 -3.64 3.29
CA PRO A 187 17.27 -3.75 2.24
C PRO A 187 17.65 -2.39 1.62
N ASN A 188 16.78 -1.37 1.68
CA ASN A 188 17.06 -0.04 1.12
C ASN A 188 18.06 0.73 1.99
N LEU A 189 17.81 0.76 3.29
CA LEU A 189 18.66 1.46 4.25
C LEU A 189 19.85 0.62 4.73
N LYS A 190 19.90 -0.68 4.37
CA LYS A 190 20.81 -1.67 4.94
C LYS A 190 20.80 -1.61 6.47
N PHE A 191 19.60 -1.57 7.03
CA PHE A 191 19.37 -1.42 8.47
C PHE A 191 18.75 -2.69 9.04
N LEU A 192 19.34 -3.21 10.11
CA LEU A 192 18.80 -4.32 10.89
C LEU A 192 18.27 -3.77 12.21
N GLY A 193 16.95 -3.74 12.35
CA GLY A 193 16.27 -3.27 13.55
C GLY A 193 15.94 -4.41 14.51
N LEU A 194 16.18 -4.19 15.79
CA LEU A 194 15.85 -5.12 16.87
C LEU A 194 14.86 -4.48 17.83
N SER A 195 13.81 -5.21 18.22
CA SER A 195 12.83 -4.75 19.19
C SER A 195 12.38 -5.90 20.08
N GLU A 196 12.20 -5.62 21.37
CA GLU A 196 11.67 -6.58 22.33
C GLU A 196 10.66 -5.88 23.22
N TYR A 197 9.45 -6.42 23.29
CA TYR A 197 8.33 -5.80 24.00
C TYR A 197 7.42 -6.85 24.64
N PRO A 198 6.76 -6.51 25.76
CA PRO A 198 5.70 -7.33 26.32
C PRO A 198 4.44 -7.23 25.46
N ASP A 199 3.66 -8.31 25.41
CA ASP A 199 2.39 -8.31 24.69
C ASP A 199 1.28 -9.02 25.47
N THR A 200 0.05 -8.74 25.08
CA THR A 200 -1.16 -9.35 25.63
C THR A 200 -1.52 -10.63 24.87
N ASP A 201 -2.56 -11.31 25.33
CA ASP A 201 -3.15 -12.48 24.66
C ASP A 201 -3.63 -12.22 23.22
N LEU A 202 -3.86 -10.95 22.88
CA LEU A 202 -4.38 -10.50 21.58
C LEU A 202 -3.28 -10.00 20.64
N PHE A 203 -2.03 -9.92 21.11
CA PHE A 203 -0.88 -9.47 20.32
C PHE A 203 -1.03 -8.07 19.71
N SER A 204 -1.62 -7.12 20.46
CA SER A 204 -1.90 -5.76 19.98
C SER A 204 -0.63 -4.97 19.68
N ASN A 205 0.42 -5.11 20.50
CA ASN A 205 1.69 -4.43 20.25
C ASN A 205 2.39 -5.01 19.02
N THR A 206 2.32 -6.33 18.86
CA THR A 206 2.79 -7.02 17.65
C THR A 206 2.03 -6.55 16.40
N GLU A 207 0.70 -6.41 16.48
CA GLU A 207 -0.12 -5.89 15.37
C GLU A 207 0.34 -4.48 14.96
N SER A 208 0.51 -3.57 15.92
CA SER A 208 0.93 -2.20 15.64
C SER A 208 2.35 -2.10 15.07
N ILE A 209 3.34 -2.84 15.61
CA ILE A 209 4.72 -2.78 15.09
C ILE A 209 4.84 -3.36 13.68
N LEU A 210 4.07 -4.42 13.36
CA LEU A 210 4.04 -5.02 12.02
C LEU A 210 3.52 -4.00 10.99
N ILE A 211 2.48 -3.23 11.36
CA ILE A 211 1.91 -2.16 10.53
C ILE A 211 2.87 -0.98 10.39
N GLN A 212 3.45 -0.50 11.50
CA GLN A 212 4.37 0.65 11.50
C GLN A 212 5.61 0.41 10.63
N LEU A 213 6.19 -0.79 10.71
CA LEU A 213 7.30 -1.18 9.86
C LEU A 213 6.83 -1.48 8.43
N GLY A 214 5.59 -1.93 8.26
CA GLY A 214 5.04 -2.38 6.97
C GLY A 214 5.71 -3.66 6.49
N ILE A 215 5.91 -4.61 7.40
CA ILE A 215 6.50 -5.92 7.11
C ILE A 215 5.63 -6.65 6.08
N LYS A 216 6.24 -7.18 5.02
CA LYS A 216 5.56 -7.91 3.94
C LYS A 216 5.67 -9.43 4.07
N GLU A 217 6.71 -9.89 4.75
CA GLU A 217 6.92 -11.28 5.09
C GLU A 217 7.41 -11.39 6.54
N CYS A 218 6.80 -12.29 7.30
CA CYS A 218 7.17 -12.56 8.66
C CYS A 218 7.61 -14.02 8.83
N ILE A 219 8.83 -14.20 9.33
CA ILE A 219 9.41 -15.48 9.66
C ILE A 219 9.04 -15.84 11.09
N ILE A 220 8.48 -17.03 11.30
CA ILE A 220 8.12 -17.53 12.62
C ILE A 220 8.71 -18.92 12.87
N GLN A 221 8.87 -19.25 14.15
CA GLN A 221 9.36 -20.56 14.58
C GLN A 221 8.34 -21.66 14.25
N SER A 222 8.77 -22.72 13.56
CA SER A 222 7.96 -23.91 13.35
C SER A 222 7.91 -24.73 14.64
N SER A 223 6.71 -25.21 14.98
CA SER A 223 6.54 -26.13 16.11
C SER A 223 7.30 -27.44 15.83
N PRO A 224 8.11 -27.95 16.77
CA PRO A 224 8.95 -29.14 16.57
C PRO A 224 8.16 -30.42 16.30
N ASN A 225 6.83 -30.42 16.51
CA ASN A 225 5.92 -31.47 16.08
C ASN A 225 4.86 -30.86 15.18
N GLN A 226 4.67 -31.38 13.97
CA GLN A 226 3.57 -31.05 13.03
C GLN A 226 2.14 -31.29 13.58
N ALA A 227 1.97 -31.41 14.90
CA ALA A 227 0.71 -31.28 15.59
C ALA A 227 0.40 -29.79 15.82
N VAL A 228 -0.05 -29.13 14.77
CA VAL A 228 -0.45 -27.69 14.67
C VAL A 228 -1.60 -27.29 15.64
N SER A 229 -1.98 -28.13 16.62
CA SER A 229 -3.25 -28.00 17.35
C SER A 229 -3.16 -27.75 18.87
N LYS A 230 -1.99 -27.55 19.48
CA LYS A 230 -1.91 -27.49 20.97
C LYS A 230 -1.31 -26.25 21.63
N ASP A 231 -0.62 -25.36 20.91
CA ASP A 231 -0.23 -24.07 21.51
C ASP A 231 -1.19 -22.97 21.06
N PRO A 232 -2.14 -22.54 21.92
CA PRO A 232 -3.12 -21.52 21.57
C PRO A 232 -2.48 -20.17 21.26
N ASP A 233 -1.31 -19.87 21.84
CA ASP A 233 -0.65 -18.58 21.67
C ASP A 233 -0.05 -18.44 20.28
N PHE A 234 0.57 -19.52 19.77
CA PHE A 234 1.12 -19.53 18.43
C PHE A 234 0.03 -19.43 17.35
N ALA A 235 -1.12 -20.07 17.57
CA ALA A 235 -2.27 -19.95 16.67
C ALA A 235 -2.81 -18.52 16.61
N ARG A 236 -2.95 -17.85 17.76
CA ARG A 236 -3.37 -16.43 17.85
C ARG A 236 -2.36 -15.48 17.22
N LEU A 237 -1.06 -15.74 17.38
CA LEU A 237 -0.01 -14.96 16.72
C LEU A 237 -0.10 -15.08 15.19
N THR A 238 -0.24 -16.31 14.69
CA THR A 238 -0.41 -16.59 13.25
C THR A 238 -1.66 -15.89 12.69
N GLN A 239 -2.78 -15.93 13.42
CA GLN A 239 -4.00 -15.21 13.06
C GLN A 239 -3.81 -13.70 13.02
N THR A 240 -3.04 -13.13 13.96
CA THR A 240 -2.75 -11.68 13.99
C THR A 240 -1.90 -11.26 12.79
N ILE A 241 -0.88 -12.04 12.44
CA ILE A 241 -0.05 -11.77 11.26
C ILE A 241 -0.89 -11.87 9.96
N ASP A 242 -1.78 -12.86 9.86
CA ASP A 242 -2.69 -13.01 8.71
C ASP A 242 -3.77 -11.90 8.63
N ARG A 243 -4.19 -11.34 9.78
CA ARG A 243 -5.07 -10.14 9.81
C ARG A 243 -4.39 -8.91 9.18
N CYS A 244 -3.07 -8.79 9.30
CA CYS A 244 -2.28 -7.74 8.68
C CYS A 244 -1.95 -7.99 7.18
N ASP A 245 -2.42 -9.09 6.58
CA ASP A 245 -2.11 -9.52 5.21
C ASP A 245 -0.61 -9.68 4.92
N ILE A 246 0.10 -10.29 5.89
CA ILE A 246 1.55 -10.54 5.81
C ILE A 246 1.79 -12.01 5.48
N LEU A 247 2.74 -12.30 4.57
CA LEU A 247 3.13 -13.67 4.26
C LEU A 247 3.85 -14.31 5.45
N ILE A 248 3.45 -15.52 5.84
CA ILE A 248 4.05 -16.26 6.96
C ILE A 248 4.99 -17.34 6.43
N THR A 249 6.27 -17.25 6.83
CA THR A 249 7.29 -18.26 6.52
C THR A 249 7.73 -18.97 7.80
N GLN A 250 7.67 -20.30 7.82
CA GLN A 250 8.00 -21.09 9.01
C GLN A 250 9.41 -21.69 8.91
N LEU A 251 10.25 -21.44 9.92
CA LEU A 251 11.60 -22.01 10.02
C LEU A 251 11.77 -22.92 11.24
N PRO A 252 12.64 -23.96 11.17
CA PRO A 252 12.94 -24.82 12.31
C PRO A 252 13.31 -24.05 13.57
N SER A 253 12.89 -24.56 14.73
CA SER A 253 13.24 -24.02 16.05
C SER A 253 14.75 -23.84 16.27
N SER A 254 15.58 -24.67 15.63
CA SER A 254 17.04 -24.56 15.67
C SER A 254 17.60 -23.27 15.07
N SER A 255 16.86 -22.62 14.17
CA SER A 255 17.27 -21.36 13.52
C SER A 255 17.12 -20.14 14.45
N PHE A 256 16.36 -20.26 15.54
CA PHE A 256 16.07 -19.18 16.49
C PHE A 256 16.94 -19.24 17.75
N ASN A 257 18.23 -19.55 17.59
CA ASN A 257 19.20 -19.64 18.68
C ASN A 257 20.05 -18.36 18.75
N SER A 258 20.45 -17.94 19.96
CA SER A 258 21.27 -16.73 20.16
C SER A 258 22.79 -16.99 20.22
N ASN A 259 23.25 -18.25 20.12
CA ASN A 259 24.65 -18.59 20.42
C ASN A 259 25.68 -17.94 19.48
N ASN A 260 25.32 -17.69 18.22
CA ASN A 260 26.23 -17.14 17.20
C ASN A 260 25.89 -15.69 16.81
N SER A 261 24.83 -15.10 17.39
CA SER A 261 24.35 -13.78 16.96
C SER A 261 25.43 -12.71 17.10
N ASP A 262 26.31 -12.82 18.09
CA ASP A 262 27.34 -11.81 18.35
C ASP A 262 28.41 -11.79 17.24
N GLN A 263 28.88 -12.96 16.82
CA GLN A 263 29.86 -13.08 15.73
C GLN A 263 29.25 -12.67 14.40
N ASP A 264 27.99 -13.04 14.17
CA ASP A 264 27.25 -12.69 12.95
C ASP A 264 27.03 -11.16 12.87
N MET A 265 26.67 -10.51 13.99
CA MET A 265 26.51 -9.05 14.06
C MET A 265 27.82 -8.32 13.79
N VAL A 266 28.92 -8.75 14.40
CA VAL A 266 30.24 -8.14 14.16
C VAL A 266 30.64 -8.28 12.69
N THR A 267 30.37 -9.43 12.07
CA THR A 267 30.67 -9.66 10.64
C THR A 267 29.82 -8.78 9.72
N LEU A 268 28.55 -8.56 10.04
CA LEU A 268 27.65 -7.75 9.22
C LEU A 268 27.89 -6.23 9.34
N THR A 269 28.36 -5.78 10.51
CA THR A 269 28.54 -4.36 10.83
C THR A 269 30.00 -3.88 10.75
N ASN A 270 30.96 -4.81 10.78
CA ASN A 270 32.39 -4.56 10.89
C ASN A 270 32.77 -3.69 12.10
N ASN A 271 32.02 -3.81 13.21
CA ASN A 271 32.23 -3.04 14.41
C ASN A 271 32.14 -3.93 15.65
N GLU A 272 33.30 -4.19 16.26
CA GLU A 272 33.47 -5.12 17.39
C GLU A 272 32.78 -4.65 18.68
N HIS A 273 32.45 -3.35 18.80
CA HIS A 273 31.93 -2.76 20.05
C HIS A 273 30.41 -2.54 20.06
N ILE A 274 29.67 -2.92 19.03
CA ILE A 274 28.23 -2.63 18.92
C ILE A 274 27.43 -3.19 20.08
N LEU A 275 27.66 -4.44 20.46
CA LEU A 275 26.91 -5.08 21.54
C LEU A 275 27.41 -4.68 22.93
N ALA A 276 28.67 -4.28 23.06
CA ALA A 276 29.24 -3.87 24.34
C ALA A 276 28.83 -2.44 24.76
N THR A 277 28.50 -1.58 23.79
CA THR A 277 28.23 -0.14 24.02
C THR A 277 26.75 0.21 23.92
N SER A 278 25.94 -0.68 23.34
CA SER A 278 24.54 -0.43 23.01
C SER A 278 23.60 -1.26 23.89
N GLU A 279 22.40 -0.73 24.18
CA GLU A 279 21.32 -1.43 24.90
C GLU A 279 20.89 -2.77 24.24
N LEU A 280 21.39 -3.05 23.04
CA LEU A 280 21.10 -4.23 22.22
C LEU A 280 21.46 -5.57 22.87
N ALA A 281 22.50 -5.61 23.72
CA ALA A 281 22.88 -6.86 24.40
C ALA A 281 21.80 -7.38 25.36
N SER A 282 20.91 -6.51 25.83
CA SER A 282 19.79 -6.90 26.69
C SER A 282 18.67 -7.63 25.93
N LEU A 283 18.60 -7.46 24.59
CA LEU A 283 17.49 -7.90 23.73
C LEU A 283 17.66 -9.36 23.25
N THR A 284 17.85 -10.29 24.18
CA THR A 284 18.17 -11.69 23.88
C THR A 284 17.16 -12.39 22.97
N THR A 285 15.87 -12.11 23.11
CA THR A 285 14.82 -12.71 22.24
C THR A 285 14.86 -12.13 20.83
N ALA A 286 15.11 -10.82 20.69
CA ALA A 286 15.24 -10.16 19.39
C ALA A 286 16.49 -10.64 18.65
N LEU A 287 17.61 -10.85 19.35
CA LEU A 287 18.84 -11.42 18.78
C LEU A 287 18.63 -12.87 18.27
N ALA A 288 17.79 -13.64 18.94
CA ALA A 288 17.41 -14.96 18.45
C ALA A 288 16.58 -14.89 17.15
N SER A 289 15.68 -13.90 17.05
CA SER A 289 14.94 -13.61 15.82
C SER A 289 15.84 -13.13 14.69
N SER A 290 16.86 -12.31 14.99
CA SER A 290 17.79 -11.81 13.97
C SER A 290 18.63 -12.93 13.36
N ASN A 291 19.01 -13.94 14.14
CA ASN A 291 19.72 -15.11 13.60
C ASN A 291 18.87 -15.83 12.54
N ALA A 292 17.60 -16.11 12.84
CA ALA A 292 16.69 -16.73 11.89
C ALA A 292 16.56 -15.90 10.60
N LEU A 293 16.50 -14.57 10.72
CA LEU A 293 16.43 -13.64 9.60
C LEU A 293 17.71 -13.66 8.73
N ILE A 294 18.88 -13.62 9.35
CA ILE A 294 20.19 -13.64 8.67
C ILE A 294 20.40 -14.95 7.92
N LEU A 295 20.03 -16.07 8.54
CA LEU A 295 20.11 -17.39 7.94
C LEU A 295 19.16 -17.52 6.74
N TYR A 296 17.93 -17.00 6.85
CA TYR A 296 16.95 -17.05 5.76
C TYR A 296 17.38 -16.24 4.55
N LEU A 297 17.84 -15.01 4.78
CA LEU A 297 18.29 -14.10 3.72
C LEU A 297 19.69 -14.43 3.20
N GLY A 298 20.41 -15.34 3.85
CA GLY A 298 21.78 -15.69 3.47
C GLY A 298 22.75 -14.50 3.53
N LEU A 299 22.52 -13.51 4.40
CA LEU A 299 23.26 -12.24 4.42
C LEU A 299 24.77 -12.45 4.58
N LEU A 300 25.17 -13.44 5.39
CA LEU A 300 26.58 -13.79 5.60
C LEU A 300 27.25 -14.37 4.34
N GLY A 301 26.50 -14.95 3.41
CA GLY A 301 27.02 -15.49 2.15
C GLY A 301 27.25 -14.44 1.07
N ASN A 302 26.80 -13.20 1.29
CA ASN A 302 26.91 -12.12 0.32
C ASN A 302 28.04 -11.14 0.72
N ASP A 303 29.17 -11.22 0.03
CA ASP A 303 30.35 -10.41 0.34
C ASP A 303 30.11 -8.89 0.19
N SER A 304 29.12 -8.47 -0.62
CA SER A 304 28.79 -7.05 -0.79
C SER A 304 28.03 -6.42 0.38
N ILE A 305 27.45 -7.25 1.26
CA ILE A 305 26.65 -6.80 2.41
C ILE A 305 27.49 -6.72 3.70
N ARG A 306 28.55 -7.53 3.79
CA ARG A 306 29.45 -7.57 4.96
C ARG A 306 30.05 -6.20 5.28
N GLY A 307 29.93 -5.77 6.53
CA GLY A 307 30.42 -4.48 7.02
C GLY A 307 29.65 -3.25 6.57
N SER A 308 28.52 -3.41 5.88
CA SER A 308 27.70 -2.28 5.39
C SER A 308 26.38 -2.11 6.13
N ILE A 309 25.97 -3.09 6.95
CA ILE A 309 24.71 -3.05 7.67
C ILE A 309 24.86 -2.22 8.94
N SER A 310 23.90 -1.34 9.19
CA SER A 310 23.73 -0.64 10.46
C SER A 310 22.71 -1.38 11.34
N VAL A 311 22.95 -1.44 12.65
CA VAL A 311 22.08 -2.14 13.60
C VAL A 311 21.58 -1.14 14.64
N GLY A 312 20.29 -1.21 14.99
CA GLY A 312 19.71 -0.31 15.99
C GLY A 312 18.48 -0.88 16.69
N LYS A 313 18.14 -0.28 17.84
CA LYS A 313 16.93 -0.59 18.59
C LYS A 313 15.74 0.15 17.97
N TYR A 314 14.65 -0.55 17.72
CA TYR A 314 13.39 0.05 17.30
C TYR A 314 12.43 0.14 18.49
N ASP A 315 11.84 1.32 18.66
CA ASP A 315 10.96 1.64 19.78
C ASP A 315 9.54 1.91 19.26
N LEU A 316 8.57 1.21 19.85
CA LEU A 316 7.16 1.28 19.50
C LEU A 316 6.51 2.59 19.97
N GLU A 317 7.04 3.21 21.02
CA GLU A 317 6.42 4.38 21.67
C GLU A 317 6.68 5.70 20.94
N LYS A 318 7.64 5.72 20.00
CA LYS A 318 7.97 6.91 19.20
C LYS A 318 6.87 7.29 18.20
N TYR A 319 6.06 6.32 17.80
CA TYR A 319 5.05 6.49 16.76
C TYR A 319 3.67 6.11 17.26
N MET A 320 2.65 6.72 16.66
CA MET A 320 1.25 6.38 16.91
C MET A 320 0.99 4.90 16.60
N ARG A 321 0.28 4.21 17.49
CA ARG A 321 -0.15 2.83 17.31
C ARG A 321 -1.43 2.80 16.46
N LEU A 322 -1.43 1.94 15.45
CA LEU A 322 -2.59 1.67 14.59
C LEU A 322 -2.91 0.19 14.66
N ASP A 323 -4.20 -0.16 14.59
CA ASP A 323 -4.65 -1.53 14.36
C ASP A 323 -5.00 -1.74 12.88
N ALA A 324 -5.09 -3.00 12.43
CA ALA A 324 -5.36 -3.32 11.03
C ALA A 324 -6.76 -2.88 10.59
N ALA A 325 -7.68 -2.69 11.55
CA ALA A 325 -9.00 -2.15 11.31
C ALA A 325 -8.96 -0.64 11.06
N ALA A 326 -8.16 0.14 11.79
CA ALA A 326 -7.95 1.57 11.58
C ALA A 326 -7.28 1.87 10.24
N VAL A 327 -6.25 1.09 9.84
CA VAL A 327 -5.60 1.27 8.53
C VAL A 327 -6.61 1.15 7.39
N ARG A 328 -7.54 0.18 7.49
CA ARG A 328 -8.62 -0.02 6.51
C ARG A 328 -9.74 1.01 6.65
N ALA A 329 -10.17 1.32 7.87
CA ALA A 329 -11.26 2.24 8.15
C ALA A 329 -10.96 3.67 7.69
N LEU A 330 -9.71 4.12 7.83
CA LEU A 330 -9.22 5.43 7.43
C LEU A 330 -8.76 5.48 5.96
N ASN A 331 -8.86 4.37 5.21
CA ASN A 331 -8.39 4.24 3.83
C ASN A 331 -6.96 4.80 3.66
N LEU A 332 -6.01 4.37 4.51
CA LEU A 332 -4.65 4.93 4.46
C LEU A 332 -3.91 4.54 3.17
N PHE A 333 -4.14 3.32 2.69
CA PHE A 333 -3.53 2.76 1.49
C PHE A 333 -4.61 2.18 0.55
N PRO A 334 -4.35 2.12 -0.78
CA PRO A 334 -5.30 1.56 -1.73
C PRO A 334 -5.54 0.07 -1.48
N SER A 335 -6.79 -0.37 -1.61
CA SER A 335 -7.16 -1.78 -1.44
C SER A 335 -6.89 -2.59 -2.72
N GLY A 336 -6.23 -3.75 -2.59
CA GLY A 336 -5.77 -4.56 -3.74
C GLY A 336 -6.85 -5.04 -4.73
N LEU A 337 -8.14 -4.99 -4.36
CA LEU A 337 -9.28 -5.35 -5.21
C LEU A 337 -9.65 -4.28 -6.26
N GLU A 338 -9.26 -3.03 -6.08
CA GLU A 338 -9.55 -1.95 -7.04
C GLU A 338 -8.55 -1.89 -8.21
N ILE A 339 -7.48 -2.67 -8.12
CA ILE A 339 -6.40 -2.74 -9.12
C ILE A 339 -6.89 -3.43 -10.41
N THR A 340 -7.88 -4.31 -10.34
CA THR A 340 -8.43 -4.96 -11.55
C THR A 340 -9.33 -4.05 -12.39
N SER A 341 -9.74 -2.89 -11.86
CA SER A 341 -10.47 -1.86 -12.63
C SER A 341 -9.56 -0.88 -13.37
N THR A 342 -8.23 -1.05 -13.33
CA THR A 342 -7.33 -0.44 -14.34
C THR A 342 -7.29 -1.26 -15.63
N VAL A 343 -8.39 -1.95 -15.97
CA VAL A 343 -8.74 -2.03 -17.40
C VAL A 343 -9.08 -0.61 -17.79
N VAL A 344 -8.14 0.04 -18.46
CA VAL A 344 -8.28 1.27 -19.26
C VAL A 344 -9.77 1.61 -19.47
N ASN A 345 -10.35 2.40 -18.56
CA ASN A 345 -11.54 3.13 -18.90
C ASN A 345 -11.05 4.15 -19.94
N THR A 346 -11.40 3.91 -21.21
CA THR A 346 -11.08 4.72 -22.39
C THR A 346 -11.70 6.14 -22.35
N THR A 347 -12.07 6.61 -21.17
CA THR A 347 -12.56 7.94 -20.87
C THR A 347 -11.57 8.52 -19.86
N GLY A 348 -10.69 9.43 -20.29
CA GLY A 348 -9.62 10.04 -19.48
C GLY A 348 -10.11 10.89 -18.31
N ILE A 349 -10.90 10.30 -17.42
CA ILE A 349 -11.36 10.86 -16.15
C ILE A 349 -10.36 10.38 -15.11
N SER A 350 -9.59 11.31 -14.54
CA SER A 350 -8.74 11.03 -13.39
C SER A 350 -9.60 10.48 -12.26
N SER A 351 -9.37 9.23 -11.87
CA SER A 351 -10.05 8.64 -10.71
C SER A 351 -9.69 9.44 -9.46
N ALA A 352 -10.69 9.98 -8.75
CA ALA A 352 -10.50 10.64 -7.47
C ALA A 352 -9.66 9.77 -6.51
N PRO A 353 -8.82 10.37 -5.65
CA PRO A 353 -7.94 9.61 -4.77
C PRO A 353 -8.78 8.75 -3.81
N THR A 354 -8.58 7.42 -3.85
CA THR A 354 -9.34 6.48 -3.02
C THR A 354 -8.71 6.27 -1.64
N SER A 355 -7.49 6.76 -1.42
CA SER A 355 -6.74 6.62 -0.18
C SER A 355 -5.95 7.88 0.20
N ILE A 356 -5.58 8.00 1.48
CA ILE A 356 -4.75 9.11 2.00
C ILE A 356 -3.37 9.12 1.36
N PHE A 357 -2.75 7.95 1.15
CA PHE A 357 -1.49 7.87 0.44
C PHE A 357 -1.59 8.46 -0.97
N GLN A 358 -2.62 8.10 -1.76
CA GLN A 358 -2.79 8.65 -3.11
C GLN A 358 -3.05 10.15 -3.12
N LEU A 359 -3.80 10.66 -2.14
CA LEU A 359 -4.04 12.09 -2.00
C LEU A 359 -2.75 12.85 -1.66
N LEU A 360 -1.96 12.34 -0.72
CA LEU A 360 -0.76 13.03 -0.24
C LEU A 360 0.45 12.85 -1.18
N ASN A 361 0.44 11.83 -2.04
CA ASN A 361 1.59 11.46 -2.87
C ASN A 361 1.62 12.22 -4.20
N HIS A 362 2.20 13.42 -4.13
CA HIS A 362 2.67 14.19 -5.27
C HIS A 362 4.20 14.27 -5.31
N CYS A 363 4.88 13.26 -4.74
CA CYS A 363 6.34 13.17 -4.78
C CYS A 363 6.82 13.06 -6.23
N LYS A 364 7.99 13.66 -6.53
CA LYS A 364 8.62 13.58 -7.86
C LYS A 364 9.58 12.40 -8.00
N THR A 365 10.01 11.85 -6.87
CA THR A 365 10.96 10.74 -6.80
C THR A 365 10.32 9.50 -6.17
N SER A 366 10.72 8.32 -6.62
CA SER A 366 10.28 7.04 -6.04
C SER A 366 10.78 6.85 -4.60
N GLY A 367 11.88 7.51 -4.22
CA GLY A 367 12.39 7.56 -2.85
C GLY A 367 11.46 8.36 -1.92
N GLY A 368 11.05 9.56 -2.33
CA GLY A 368 10.05 10.37 -1.62
C GLY A 368 8.71 9.65 -1.46
N SER A 369 8.20 9.04 -2.53
CA SER A 369 6.96 8.23 -2.51
C SER A 369 7.01 7.09 -1.46
N ARG A 370 8.14 6.38 -1.35
CA ARG A 370 8.36 5.36 -0.29
C ARG A 370 8.43 5.97 1.10
N LEU A 371 9.15 7.08 1.26
CA LEU A 371 9.29 7.74 2.56
C LEU A 371 7.92 8.26 3.05
N LEU A 372 7.09 8.79 2.17
CA LEU A 372 5.72 9.18 2.49
C LEU A 372 4.89 7.98 2.98
N SER A 373 4.97 6.84 2.28
CA SER A 373 4.31 5.61 2.73
C SER A 373 4.78 5.20 4.13
N GLN A 374 6.08 5.35 4.41
CA GLN A 374 6.63 5.13 5.75
C GLN A 374 6.07 6.12 6.78
N TRP A 375 6.02 7.42 6.48
CA TRP A 375 5.51 8.44 7.42
C TRP A 375 4.04 8.23 7.75
N ILE A 376 3.21 7.81 6.80
CA ILE A 376 1.79 7.47 7.05
C ILE A 376 1.65 6.28 8.01
N LYS A 377 2.53 5.27 7.91
CA LYS A 377 2.58 4.14 8.86
C LYS A 377 3.19 4.52 10.21
N GLN A 378 3.97 5.59 10.27
CA GLN A 378 4.74 6.04 11.44
C GLN A 378 4.41 7.49 11.81
N PRO A 379 3.15 7.84 12.16
CA PRO A 379 2.83 9.19 12.65
C PRO A 379 3.59 9.48 13.94
N LEU A 380 4.14 10.68 14.08
CA LEU A 380 4.97 11.08 15.19
C LEU A 380 4.15 11.34 16.46
N VAL A 381 4.80 11.18 17.61
CA VAL A 381 4.22 11.49 18.93
C VAL A 381 4.92 12.70 19.59
N ASP A 382 6.13 13.05 19.16
CA ASP A 382 6.83 14.25 19.64
C ASP A 382 6.28 15.52 18.98
N VAL A 383 5.78 16.44 19.79
CA VAL A 383 5.23 17.74 19.36
C VAL A 383 6.29 18.53 18.58
N ASN A 384 7.54 18.53 19.02
CA ASN A 384 8.58 19.36 18.41
C ASN A 384 8.90 18.89 17.00
N GLU A 385 8.98 17.57 16.78
CA GLU A 385 9.22 17.02 15.44
C GLU A 385 8.04 17.29 14.49
N ILE A 386 6.81 17.27 15.01
CA ILE A 386 5.60 17.62 14.24
C ILE A 386 5.64 19.10 13.85
N ASP A 387 5.93 19.98 14.81
CA ASP A 387 6.01 21.43 14.58
C ASP A 387 7.15 21.81 13.63
N ASP A 388 8.29 21.13 13.71
CA ASP A 388 9.41 21.30 12.78
C ASP A 388 8.96 20.94 11.35
N ARG A 389 8.24 19.83 11.15
CA ARG A 389 7.67 19.48 9.84
C ARG A 389 6.64 20.52 9.37
N HIS A 390 5.75 20.97 10.25
CA HIS A 390 4.78 22.02 9.92
C HIS A 390 5.46 23.33 9.50
N LEU A 391 6.54 23.74 10.15
CA LEU A 391 7.30 24.94 9.78
C LEU A 391 7.95 24.82 8.40
N LEU A 392 8.46 23.64 8.05
CA LEU A 392 9.03 23.38 6.73
C LEU A 392 7.95 23.39 5.64
N VAL A 393 6.78 22.78 5.89
CA VAL A 393 5.63 22.86 4.98
C VAL A 393 5.16 24.30 4.82
N GLU A 394 5.04 25.04 5.92
CA GLU A 394 4.65 26.45 5.93
C GLU A 394 5.58 27.32 5.07
N TRP A 395 6.89 27.09 5.16
CA TRP A 395 7.88 27.79 4.36
C TRP A 395 7.67 27.59 2.85
N PHE A 396 7.36 26.38 2.40
CA PHE A 396 7.05 26.13 0.99
C PHE A 396 5.71 26.70 0.54
N VAL A 397 4.68 26.61 1.39
CA VAL A 397 3.34 27.16 1.09
C VAL A 397 3.41 28.68 0.90
N GLN A 398 4.21 29.36 1.72
CA GLN A 398 4.42 30.82 1.62
C GLN A 398 5.28 31.24 0.43
N ASN A 399 6.02 30.32 -0.21
CA ASN A 399 6.92 30.61 -1.32
C ASN A 399 6.62 29.69 -2.53
N PRO A 400 5.54 29.94 -3.30
CA PRO A 400 5.15 29.08 -4.43
C PRO A 400 6.20 29.01 -5.54
N GLY A 401 6.97 30.09 -5.76
CA GLY A 401 8.05 30.11 -6.75
C GLY A 401 9.18 29.13 -6.41
N LEU A 402 9.63 29.14 -5.15
CA LEU A 402 10.58 28.19 -4.59
C LEU A 402 10.11 26.74 -4.76
N LEU A 403 8.85 26.48 -4.38
CA LEU A 403 8.23 25.16 -4.50
C LEU A 403 8.21 24.67 -5.96
N GLY A 404 7.83 25.55 -6.89
CA GLY A 404 7.83 25.25 -8.33
C GLY A 404 9.23 24.94 -8.88
N ASN A 405 10.24 25.71 -8.48
CA ASN A 405 11.63 25.53 -8.90
C ASN A 405 12.22 24.21 -8.36
N ILE A 406 12.06 23.92 -7.07
CA ILE A 406 12.56 22.66 -6.47
C ILE A 406 11.91 21.46 -7.14
N ARG A 407 10.59 21.48 -7.33
CA ARG A 407 9.88 20.33 -7.89
C ARG A 407 10.16 20.12 -9.36
N SER A 408 10.15 21.19 -10.17
CA SER A 408 10.24 21.06 -11.63
C SER A 408 11.68 20.99 -12.11
N ASN A 409 12.57 21.81 -11.55
CA ASN A 409 13.95 21.95 -12.04
C ASN A 409 14.92 21.01 -11.32
N PHE A 410 14.73 20.76 -10.02
CA PHE A 410 15.64 19.91 -9.25
C PHE A 410 15.14 18.46 -9.11
N LEU A 411 14.02 18.24 -8.41
CA LEU A 411 13.55 16.89 -8.04
C LEU A 411 13.20 15.99 -9.24
N THR A 412 12.72 16.54 -10.36
CA THR A 412 12.48 15.76 -11.60
C THR A 412 13.75 15.08 -12.14
N HIS A 413 14.93 15.63 -11.85
CA HIS A 413 16.22 15.08 -12.29
C HIS A 413 16.86 14.14 -11.27
N VAL A 414 16.23 13.92 -10.11
CA VAL A 414 16.74 13.02 -9.07
C VAL A 414 16.31 11.58 -9.42
N PRO A 415 17.25 10.67 -9.76
CA PRO A 415 16.90 9.28 -10.04
C PRO A 415 16.57 8.52 -8.74
N ASP A 416 16.03 7.31 -8.86
CA ASP A 416 15.89 6.40 -7.71
C ASP A 416 17.26 5.90 -7.23
N VAL A 417 17.89 6.69 -6.36
CA VAL A 417 19.23 6.42 -5.82
C VAL A 417 19.28 5.05 -5.14
N SER A 418 18.31 4.72 -4.30
CA SER A 418 18.28 3.44 -3.58
C SER A 418 18.31 2.24 -4.54
N ARG A 419 17.57 2.31 -5.65
CA ARG A 419 17.54 1.27 -6.68
C ARG A 419 18.87 1.20 -7.44
N LEU A 420 19.46 2.33 -7.81
CA LEU A 420 20.78 2.39 -8.45
C LEU A 420 21.86 1.76 -7.56
N LEU A 421 21.86 2.07 -6.26
CA LEU A 421 22.83 1.53 -5.30
C LEU A 421 22.69 0.01 -5.11
N ARG A 422 21.45 -0.50 -5.14
CA ARG A 422 21.19 -1.95 -5.04
C ARG A 422 21.73 -2.69 -6.26
N LYS A 423 21.48 -2.17 -7.47
CA LYS A 423 22.05 -2.70 -8.71
C LYS A 423 23.58 -2.71 -8.71
N LEU A 424 24.21 -1.62 -8.26
CA LEU A 424 25.68 -1.52 -8.14
C LEU A 424 26.26 -2.59 -7.19
N SER A 425 25.52 -2.94 -6.13
CA SER A 425 25.89 -3.97 -5.16
C SER A 425 25.67 -5.41 -5.65
N GLY A 426 24.90 -5.61 -6.73
CA GLY A 426 24.46 -6.92 -7.22
C GLY A 426 25.46 -7.64 -8.13
N LYS A 427 25.52 -8.97 -8.09
CA LYS A 427 26.52 -9.78 -8.83
C LYS A 427 26.38 -9.74 -10.37
N ARG A 428 25.24 -9.32 -10.93
CA ARG A 428 24.91 -9.40 -12.37
C ARG A 428 24.72 -8.03 -13.04
N TYR A 429 25.64 -7.12 -12.75
CA TYR A 429 25.65 -5.76 -13.29
C TYR A 429 26.63 -5.64 -14.46
N SER A 430 26.19 -5.10 -15.60
CA SER A 430 26.95 -5.10 -16.87
C SER A 430 27.23 -3.74 -17.52
N GLY A 431 26.77 -2.60 -16.98
CA GLY A 431 26.81 -1.29 -17.67
C GLY A 431 27.48 -0.14 -16.89
N LEU A 432 27.69 1.00 -17.54
CA LEU A 432 28.12 2.25 -16.88
C LEU A 432 26.95 3.21 -16.60
N ASP A 433 25.73 2.86 -17.03
CA ASP A 433 24.54 3.73 -16.98
C ASP A 433 24.23 4.20 -15.56
N GLU A 434 24.24 3.32 -14.58
CA GLU A 434 23.91 3.68 -13.20
C GLU A 434 24.96 4.62 -12.58
N VAL A 435 26.24 4.49 -12.96
CA VAL A 435 27.32 5.41 -12.53
C VAL A 435 27.09 6.79 -13.14
N VAL A 436 26.73 6.86 -14.42
CA VAL A 436 26.45 8.12 -15.12
C VAL A 436 25.20 8.81 -14.55
N ARG A 437 24.13 8.07 -14.23
CA ARG A 437 22.93 8.61 -13.58
C ARG A 437 23.26 9.20 -12.19
N LEU A 438 24.10 8.53 -11.40
CA LEU A 438 24.57 9.07 -10.12
C LEU A 438 25.43 10.32 -10.32
N TYR A 439 26.26 10.37 -11.35
CA TYR A 439 27.03 11.57 -11.70
C TYR A 439 26.14 12.76 -12.10
N GLN A 440 25.11 12.52 -12.92
CA GLN A 440 24.13 13.54 -13.30
C GLN A 440 23.43 14.13 -12.07
N LEU A 441 23.08 13.29 -11.08
CA LEU A 441 22.55 13.74 -9.80
C LEU A 441 23.55 14.66 -9.08
N VAL A 442 24.82 14.24 -8.95
CA VAL A 442 25.86 15.04 -8.26
C VAL A 442 26.02 16.42 -8.88
N LYS A 443 25.97 16.52 -10.22
CA LYS A 443 26.02 17.81 -10.93
C LYS A 443 24.82 18.72 -10.65
N LYS A 444 23.66 18.14 -10.37
CA LYS A 444 22.43 18.88 -10.07
C LYS A 444 22.29 19.29 -8.60
N LEU A 445 23.08 18.72 -7.69
CA LEU A 445 23.02 19.07 -6.26
C LEU A 445 23.31 20.55 -5.98
N ASP A 446 24.23 21.16 -6.74
CA ASP A 446 24.60 22.58 -6.59
C ASP A 446 23.42 23.52 -6.92
N GLU A 447 22.68 23.18 -7.98
CA GLU A 447 21.45 23.88 -8.37
C GLU A 447 20.40 23.77 -7.27
N GLY A 448 20.19 22.57 -6.71
CA GLY A 448 19.26 22.37 -5.59
C GLY A 448 19.62 23.17 -4.34
N CYS A 449 20.90 23.24 -3.98
CA CYS A 449 21.37 24.04 -2.85
C CYS A 449 21.18 25.54 -3.09
N SER A 450 21.47 26.01 -4.30
CA SER A 450 21.32 27.42 -4.67
C SER A 450 19.86 27.87 -4.58
N ILE A 451 18.92 27.05 -5.09
CA ILE A 451 17.49 27.34 -5.00
C ILE A 451 17.02 27.43 -3.54
N LEU A 452 17.49 26.52 -2.67
CA LEU A 452 17.14 26.55 -1.24
C LEU A 452 17.70 27.80 -0.53
N LEU A 453 18.92 28.23 -0.87
CA LEU A 453 19.52 29.45 -0.33
C LEU A 453 18.79 30.71 -0.79
N GLU A 454 18.48 30.82 -2.08
CA GLU A 454 17.67 31.92 -2.63
C GLU A 454 16.32 32.01 -1.89
N GLY A 455 15.67 30.87 -1.65
CA GLY A 455 14.42 30.82 -0.87
C GLY A 455 14.54 31.26 0.60
N LEU A 456 15.73 31.15 1.21
CA LEU A 456 16.00 31.67 2.55
C LEU A 456 16.25 33.19 2.53
N GLU A 457 16.90 33.71 1.48
CA GLU A 457 17.14 35.14 1.29
C GLU A 457 15.84 35.90 1.00
N GLU A 458 14.95 35.31 0.19
CA GLU A 458 13.64 35.86 -0.18
C GLU A 458 12.61 35.84 0.97
N LEU A 459 12.95 35.28 2.13
CA LEU A 459 12.03 35.12 3.26
C LEU A 459 11.67 36.49 3.87
N GLN A 460 10.52 37.03 3.44
CA GLN A 460 9.91 38.27 3.91
C GLN A 460 8.96 38.00 5.08
N THR A 461 9.49 37.80 6.30
CA THR A 461 8.67 37.73 7.51
C THR A 461 8.98 38.91 8.44
N THR A 462 7.95 39.41 9.13
CA THR A 462 8.08 40.46 10.16
C THR A 462 8.59 39.91 11.50
N ASP A 463 8.70 38.59 11.64
CA ASP A 463 9.11 37.88 12.85
C ASP A 463 10.51 37.29 12.67
N GLU A 464 11.51 37.99 13.22
CA GLU A 464 12.93 37.61 13.14
C GLU A 464 13.23 36.28 13.84
N ASP A 465 12.50 35.94 14.90
CA ASP A 465 12.71 34.68 15.64
C ASP A 465 12.22 33.49 14.81
N LYS A 466 11.07 33.65 14.14
CA LYS A 466 10.55 32.65 13.20
C LYS A 466 11.47 32.47 11.99
N LYS A 467 11.99 33.57 11.43
CA LYS A 467 12.97 33.52 10.33
C LYS A 467 14.23 32.76 10.73
N LYS A 468 14.76 33.03 11.93
CA LYS A 468 15.92 32.32 12.47
C LYS A 468 15.63 30.83 12.65
N ARG A 469 14.46 30.48 13.22
CA ARG A 469 14.07 29.08 13.42
C ARG A 469 13.95 28.31 12.10
N VAL A 470 13.30 28.89 11.09
CA VAL A 470 13.18 28.27 9.76
C VAL A 470 14.57 28.09 9.12
N SER A 471 15.45 29.09 9.23
CA SER A 471 16.82 28.98 8.72
C SER A 471 17.62 27.86 9.41
N GLU A 472 17.54 27.74 10.74
CA GLU A 472 18.17 26.63 11.48
C GLU A 472 17.62 25.27 11.05
N LEU A 473 16.31 25.17 10.82
CA LEU A 473 15.67 23.94 10.37
C LEU A 473 16.07 23.56 8.93
N VAL A 474 16.03 24.49 7.98
CA VAL A 474 16.45 24.26 6.58
C VAL A 474 17.92 23.83 6.51
N ASN A 475 18.78 24.46 7.32
CA ASN A 475 20.18 24.07 7.42
C ASN A 475 20.34 22.64 7.94
N SER A 476 19.73 22.34 9.09
CA SER A 476 19.87 21.03 9.74
C SER A 476 19.18 19.87 8.98
N PHE A 477 18.03 20.11 8.33
CA PHE A 477 17.30 19.09 7.59
C PHE A 477 17.90 18.79 6.22
N TRP A 478 18.41 19.81 5.52
CA TRP A 478 18.83 19.69 4.13
C TRP A 478 20.25 20.21 3.86
N LEU A 479 20.53 21.50 4.06
CA LEU A 479 21.77 22.11 3.54
C LEU A 479 23.03 21.51 4.16
N ASP A 480 23.08 21.27 5.48
CA ASP A 480 24.25 20.70 6.15
C ASP A 480 24.60 19.32 5.58
N GLY A 481 23.58 18.46 5.41
CA GLY A 481 23.74 17.14 4.82
C GLY A 481 24.13 17.19 3.35
N LEU A 482 23.53 18.10 2.58
CA LEU A 482 23.85 18.29 1.16
C LEU A 482 25.30 18.76 0.97
N TYR A 483 25.76 19.77 1.71
CA TYR A 483 27.12 20.30 1.61
C TYR A 483 28.18 19.29 2.05
N GLU A 484 27.94 18.57 3.15
CA GLU A 484 28.86 17.55 3.63
C GLU A 484 29.07 16.47 2.55
N HIS A 485 27.98 15.98 1.95
CA HIS A 485 28.02 14.93 0.95
C HIS A 485 28.56 15.42 -0.40
N MET A 486 28.17 16.62 -0.85
CA MET A 486 28.64 17.21 -2.11
C MET A 486 30.17 17.36 -2.16
N LYS A 487 30.79 17.78 -1.06
CA LYS A 487 32.26 17.92 -0.98
C LYS A 487 32.98 16.59 -1.21
N VAL A 488 32.43 15.49 -0.71
CA VAL A 488 33.02 14.16 -0.90
C VAL A 488 32.74 13.62 -2.30
N LEU A 489 31.53 13.87 -2.81
CA LEU A 489 31.09 13.44 -4.14
C LEU A 489 31.75 14.22 -5.29
N GLY A 490 32.36 15.37 -5.03
CA GLY A 490 33.17 16.09 -6.03
C GLY A 490 34.28 15.22 -6.63
N LYS A 491 34.99 14.45 -5.79
CA LYS A 491 36.04 13.52 -6.27
C LYS A 491 35.48 12.39 -7.14
N PHE A 492 34.26 11.95 -6.83
CA PHE A 492 33.56 10.96 -7.63
C PHE A 492 33.18 11.55 -9.00
N ALA A 493 32.71 12.80 -9.04
CA ALA A 493 32.41 13.50 -10.28
C ALA A 493 33.66 13.65 -11.16
N ASP A 494 34.78 14.08 -10.58
CA ASP A 494 36.07 14.22 -11.29
C ASP A 494 36.52 12.88 -11.91
N MET A 495 36.36 11.77 -11.17
CA MET A 495 36.67 10.43 -11.68
C MET A 495 35.81 10.06 -12.89
N VAL A 496 34.50 10.32 -12.84
CA VAL A 496 33.59 9.98 -13.94
C VAL A 496 33.88 10.83 -15.18
N GLU A 497 34.16 12.12 -15.02
CA GLU A 497 34.51 13.02 -16.14
C GLU A 497 35.79 12.62 -16.87
N GLN A 498 36.77 12.10 -16.14
CA GLN A 498 38.05 11.65 -16.74
C GLN A 498 37.95 10.27 -17.40
N THR A 499 37.05 9.42 -16.91
CA THR A 499 36.97 8.01 -17.30
C THR A 499 35.90 7.73 -18.37
N VAL A 500 34.80 8.47 -18.38
CA VAL A 500 33.65 8.21 -19.26
C VAL A 500 33.65 9.21 -20.41
N ASP A 501 33.44 8.73 -21.63
CA ASP A 501 33.24 9.59 -22.80
C ASP A 501 31.83 10.20 -22.77
N LEU A 502 31.77 11.45 -22.30
CA LEU A 502 30.52 12.22 -22.20
C LEU A 502 30.04 12.79 -23.54
N ASP A 503 30.94 12.94 -24.54
CA ASP A 503 30.60 13.51 -25.85
C ASP A 503 29.81 12.51 -26.71
N SER A 504 30.15 11.23 -26.62
CA SER A 504 29.41 10.13 -27.26
C SER A 504 27.99 9.97 -26.68
N LEU A 505 27.77 10.34 -25.42
CA LEU A 505 26.47 10.32 -24.76
C LEU A 505 25.53 11.44 -25.25
N ALA A 506 26.06 12.64 -25.51
CA ALA A 506 25.28 13.79 -25.97
C ALA A 506 24.74 13.64 -27.40
N ASN A 507 25.42 12.85 -28.25
CA ASN A 507 25.05 12.62 -29.65
C ASN A 507 24.03 11.47 -29.84
N ALA A 508 23.72 10.72 -28.78
CA ALA A 508 22.76 9.61 -28.81
C ALA A 508 21.31 10.14 -28.77
N THR A 509 20.76 10.44 -29.95
CA THR A 509 19.40 11.00 -30.12
C THR A 509 18.23 10.03 -29.83
N SER A 510 18.47 8.80 -29.34
CA SER A 510 17.40 7.87 -28.97
C SER A 510 17.78 6.92 -27.80
N ALA A 511 16.85 6.76 -26.86
CA ALA A 511 17.04 6.06 -25.58
C ALA A 511 17.34 4.55 -25.70
N ALA A 512 16.91 3.89 -26.78
CA ALA A 512 17.00 2.42 -26.91
C ALA A 512 18.41 1.88 -27.23
N SER A 513 19.35 2.73 -27.66
CA SER A 513 20.75 2.35 -27.89
C SER A 513 21.73 2.91 -26.85
N ALA A 514 21.27 3.73 -25.90
CA ALA A 514 22.15 4.49 -25.02
C ALA A 514 22.99 3.62 -24.05
N SER A 515 22.43 2.53 -23.53
CA SER A 515 23.13 1.66 -22.56
C SER A 515 24.33 0.91 -23.17
N SER A 516 24.35 0.74 -24.49
CA SER A 516 25.43 0.08 -25.22
C SER A 516 26.44 1.07 -25.82
N LEU A 517 26.22 2.38 -25.63
CA LEU A 517 27.04 3.47 -26.19
C LEU A 517 27.86 4.21 -25.14
N ILE A 518 27.64 3.99 -23.84
CA ILE A 518 28.49 4.59 -22.79
C ILE A 518 29.85 3.86 -22.82
N GLN A 519 30.83 4.49 -23.44
CA GLN A 519 32.19 3.98 -23.56
C GLN A 519 33.14 4.70 -22.60
N ILE A 520 34.20 3.98 -22.25
CA ILE A 520 35.31 4.57 -21.52
C ILE A 520 36.06 5.48 -22.47
N ASN A 521 36.47 6.65 -21.98
CA ASN A 521 37.32 7.56 -22.74
C ASN A 521 38.64 6.82 -23.06
N PRO A 522 38.97 6.59 -24.34
CA PRO A 522 40.18 5.87 -24.73
C PRO A 522 41.47 6.55 -24.25
N GLN A 523 41.43 7.84 -23.95
CA GLN A 523 42.57 8.59 -23.39
C GLN A 523 42.89 8.22 -21.93
N TYR A 524 41.98 7.54 -21.24
CA TYR A 524 42.18 7.15 -19.85
C TYR A 524 43.18 5.99 -19.70
N ASP A 525 43.24 5.08 -20.68
CA ASP A 525 44.08 3.88 -20.63
C ASP A 525 44.94 3.76 -21.88
N GLU A 526 46.26 3.66 -21.71
CA GLU A 526 47.23 3.55 -22.82
C GLU A 526 46.90 2.35 -23.72
N ARG A 527 46.43 1.24 -23.14
CA ARG A 527 46.12 0.02 -23.89
C ARG A 527 44.85 0.16 -24.73
N LEU A 528 43.82 0.87 -24.26
CA LEU A 528 42.64 1.18 -25.06
C LEU A 528 42.99 2.09 -26.24
N MET A 529 43.86 3.07 -26.01
CA MET A 529 44.36 3.96 -27.06
C MET A 529 45.09 3.18 -28.16
N GLU A 530 46.02 2.28 -27.78
CA GLU A 530 46.72 1.39 -28.73
C GLU A 530 45.73 0.55 -29.56
N LEU A 531 44.75 -0.09 -28.91
CA LEU A 531 43.77 -0.92 -29.59
C LEU A 531 42.84 -0.12 -30.52
N GLN A 532 42.53 1.13 -30.16
CA GLN A 532 41.76 2.03 -31.01
C GLN A 532 42.55 2.43 -32.27
N GLU A 533 43.82 2.79 -32.13
CA GLU A 533 44.69 3.09 -33.27
C GLU A 533 44.84 1.87 -34.20
N GLU A 534 45.01 0.67 -33.64
CA GLU A 534 45.03 -0.58 -34.41
C GLU A 534 43.70 -0.83 -35.14
N ARG A 535 42.56 -0.57 -34.49
CA ARG A 535 41.23 -0.68 -35.10
C ARG A 535 41.07 0.26 -36.28
N GLU A 536 41.36 1.55 -36.09
CA GLU A 536 41.25 2.59 -37.13
C GLU A 536 42.11 2.25 -38.35
N LYS A 537 43.34 1.75 -38.12
CA LYS A 537 44.22 1.29 -39.19
C LYS A 537 43.66 0.11 -39.99
N ILE A 538 42.99 -0.85 -39.34
CA ILE A 538 42.34 -1.98 -40.04
C ILE A 538 41.10 -1.50 -40.80
N GLU A 539 40.31 -0.60 -40.23
CA GLU A 539 39.16 -0.01 -40.91
C GLU A 539 39.60 0.73 -42.19
N GLU A 540 40.66 1.55 -42.13
CA GLU A 540 41.24 2.19 -43.31
C GLU A 540 41.67 1.17 -44.37
N GLN A 541 42.31 0.06 -43.97
CA GLN A 541 42.69 -1.02 -44.88
C GLN A 541 41.48 -1.71 -45.52
N MET A 542 40.40 -1.91 -44.76
CA MET A 542 39.16 -2.50 -45.25
C MET A 542 38.41 -1.57 -46.20
N HIS A 543 38.40 -0.26 -45.92
CA HIS A 543 37.86 0.75 -46.83
C HIS A 543 38.67 0.83 -48.13
N ALA A 544 40.00 0.77 -48.07
CA ALA A 544 40.84 0.69 -49.26
C ALA A 544 40.53 -0.58 -50.09
N LEU A 545 40.29 -1.73 -49.44
CA LEU A 545 39.85 -2.94 -50.14
C LEU A 545 38.46 -2.81 -50.75
N HIS A 546 37.56 -2.07 -50.11
CA HIS A 546 36.21 -1.79 -50.62
C HIS A 546 36.26 -0.91 -51.87
N GLU A 547 37.11 0.11 -51.89
CA GLU A 547 37.37 0.95 -53.07
C GLU A 547 38.01 0.14 -54.20
N ASN A 548 39.03 -0.67 -53.91
CA ASN A 548 39.68 -1.54 -54.89
C ASN A 548 38.67 -2.54 -55.49
N ALA A 549 37.84 -3.17 -54.66
CA ALA A 549 36.80 -4.08 -55.12
C ALA A 549 35.72 -3.38 -55.97
N ALA A 550 35.41 -2.12 -55.69
CA ALA A 550 34.50 -1.31 -56.50
C ALA A 550 35.06 -1.03 -57.90
N ILE A 551 36.36 -0.71 -57.98
CA ILE A 551 37.09 -0.50 -59.24
C ILE A 551 37.18 -1.81 -60.03
N ASP A 552 37.57 -2.90 -59.37
CA ASP A 552 37.74 -4.22 -59.99
C ASP A 552 36.43 -4.77 -60.57
N LEU A 553 35.31 -4.57 -59.87
CA LEU A 553 33.99 -5.06 -60.28
C LEU A 553 33.22 -4.05 -61.15
N GLY A 554 33.73 -2.81 -61.30
CA GLY A 554 33.07 -1.73 -62.03
C GLY A 554 31.73 -1.32 -61.42
N MET A 555 31.64 -1.32 -60.09
CA MET A 555 30.39 -1.11 -59.33
C MET A 555 30.43 0.20 -58.53
N GLU A 556 29.27 0.85 -58.42
CA GLU A 556 29.11 2.06 -57.59
C GLU A 556 29.23 1.71 -56.10
N LEU A 557 30.14 2.40 -55.39
CA LEU A 557 30.32 2.35 -53.94
C LEU A 557 29.03 2.71 -53.19
N ASP A 558 28.76 1.99 -52.10
CA ASP A 558 27.64 2.15 -51.14
C ASP A 558 26.22 2.03 -51.69
N LYS A 559 26.06 2.05 -53.01
CA LYS A 559 24.78 1.88 -53.69
C LYS A 559 24.60 0.46 -54.23
N LYS A 560 25.62 -0.09 -54.90
CA LYS A 560 25.58 -1.44 -55.46
C LYS A 560 26.49 -2.41 -54.72
N LEU A 561 27.68 -1.97 -54.33
CA LEU A 561 28.65 -2.72 -53.54
C LEU A 561 28.76 -2.10 -52.14
N LYS A 562 28.36 -2.85 -51.11
CA LYS A 562 28.39 -2.42 -49.71
C LYS A 562 29.39 -3.23 -48.90
N LEU A 563 30.05 -2.61 -47.95
CA LEU A 563 30.81 -3.30 -46.90
C LEU A 563 29.91 -3.40 -45.65
N GLU A 564 29.58 -4.62 -45.23
CA GLU A 564 28.65 -4.85 -44.11
C GLU A 564 29.14 -5.96 -43.18
N GLN A 565 28.81 -5.83 -41.91
CA GLN A 565 29.07 -6.86 -40.90
C GLN A 565 27.89 -7.86 -40.84
N ASN A 566 28.17 -9.12 -41.14
CA ASN A 566 27.22 -10.23 -41.05
C ASN A 566 27.47 -11.03 -39.76
N VAL A 567 26.41 -11.42 -39.05
CA VAL A 567 26.46 -12.17 -37.78
C VAL A 567 27.27 -13.46 -37.90
N ASN A 568 27.18 -14.17 -39.02
CA ASN A 568 27.83 -15.46 -39.20
C ASN A 568 29.23 -15.38 -39.83
N HIS A 569 29.52 -14.31 -40.58
CA HIS A 569 30.71 -14.23 -41.44
C HIS A 569 31.60 -13.01 -41.14
N GLY A 570 31.24 -12.18 -40.15
CA GLY A 570 31.93 -10.93 -39.87
C GLY A 570 31.78 -9.93 -41.02
N TRP A 571 32.78 -9.07 -41.18
CA TRP A 571 32.83 -8.11 -42.28
C TRP A 571 32.96 -8.80 -43.64
N CYS A 572 32.04 -8.48 -44.54
CA CYS A 572 32.00 -9.02 -45.90
C CYS A 572 31.41 -8.00 -46.88
N PHE A 573 31.66 -8.22 -48.17
CA PHE A 573 31.05 -7.43 -49.22
C PHE A 573 29.64 -7.94 -49.54
N ARG A 574 28.72 -7.02 -49.82
CA ARG A 574 27.38 -7.32 -50.31
C ARG A 574 27.14 -6.65 -51.65
N LEU A 575 26.74 -7.46 -52.64
CA LEU A 575 26.29 -6.98 -53.94
C LEU A 575 24.79 -7.18 -54.12
N THR A 576 24.14 -6.32 -54.89
CA THR A 576 22.73 -6.52 -55.27
C THR A 576 22.56 -7.81 -56.09
N ARG A 577 21.38 -8.42 -56.01
CA ARG A 577 21.10 -9.69 -56.69
C ARG A 577 21.13 -9.58 -58.23
N ASN A 578 20.83 -8.41 -58.77
CA ASN A 578 20.87 -8.14 -60.21
C ASN A 578 22.30 -8.07 -60.73
N ASP A 579 23.21 -7.53 -59.93
CA ASP A 579 24.62 -7.34 -60.29
C ASP A 579 25.48 -8.55 -59.92
N ALA A 580 24.98 -9.49 -59.12
CA ALA A 580 25.72 -10.66 -58.61
C ALA A 580 26.14 -11.68 -59.71
N GLY A 581 25.73 -11.46 -60.97
CA GLY A 581 26.23 -12.19 -62.12
C GLY A 581 27.72 -11.95 -62.41
N VAL A 582 28.26 -10.82 -61.96
CA VAL A 582 29.67 -10.44 -62.16
C VAL A 582 30.63 -11.34 -61.37
N LEU A 583 30.22 -11.81 -60.18
CA LEU A 583 31.00 -12.74 -59.34
C LEU A 583 31.15 -14.14 -59.96
N ARG A 584 30.15 -14.58 -60.72
CA ARG A 584 30.10 -15.94 -61.32
C ARG A 584 30.61 -16.02 -62.75
N GLY A 585 31.02 -14.90 -63.34
CA GLY A 585 31.60 -14.86 -64.68
C GLY A 585 30.66 -15.44 -65.76
N LYS A 586 29.50 -14.82 -65.99
CA LYS A 586 28.80 -15.01 -67.28
C LYS A 586 29.42 -14.10 -68.34
N SER A 587 30.58 -14.48 -68.87
CA SER A 587 30.84 -14.21 -70.28
C SER A 587 30.04 -15.24 -71.08
N SER A 588 29.04 -14.79 -71.82
CA SER A 588 28.41 -15.57 -72.88
C SER A 588 29.36 -15.73 -74.07
N SER A 589 30.57 -16.21 -73.86
CA SER A 589 31.38 -16.88 -74.87
C SER A 589 32.47 -17.70 -74.16
N SER A 590 32.47 -18.99 -74.48
CA SER A 590 33.42 -19.97 -73.99
C SER A 590 34.84 -19.62 -74.47
N LYS A 591 35.84 -19.86 -73.61
CA LYS A 591 37.30 -19.67 -73.81
C LYS A 591 37.90 -18.32 -73.41
N SER A 592 37.69 -17.91 -72.17
CA SER A 592 38.78 -17.32 -71.37
C SER A 592 38.48 -17.55 -69.90
N LYS A 593 39.34 -18.26 -69.18
CA LYS A 593 39.28 -18.28 -67.71
C LYS A 593 39.68 -16.87 -67.27
N ASN A 594 38.71 -16.03 -66.92
CA ASN A 594 39.01 -14.74 -66.30
C ASN A 594 39.71 -15.00 -64.95
N PRO A 595 40.87 -14.37 -64.68
CA PRO A 595 41.59 -14.54 -63.40
C PRO A 595 40.82 -13.98 -62.18
N LEU A 596 39.76 -13.18 -62.37
CA LEU A 596 39.01 -12.54 -61.29
C LEU A 596 38.12 -13.49 -60.47
N SER A 597 37.63 -14.62 -61.02
CA SER A 597 36.73 -15.52 -60.25
C SER A 597 37.45 -16.35 -59.19
N SER A 598 38.79 -16.28 -59.13
CA SER A 598 39.60 -16.91 -58.08
C SER A 598 39.79 -16.03 -56.85
N GLN A 599 39.57 -14.71 -56.97
CA GLN A 599 39.90 -13.73 -55.93
C GLN A 599 38.73 -13.48 -54.96
N TYR A 600 37.49 -13.63 -55.46
CA TYR A 600 36.26 -13.38 -54.71
C TYR A 600 35.51 -14.69 -54.41
N GLN A 601 35.21 -14.93 -53.13
CA GLN A 601 34.55 -16.14 -52.63
C GLN A 601 33.11 -15.81 -52.20
N GLU A 602 32.11 -16.44 -52.82
CA GLU A 602 30.71 -16.29 -52.42
C GLU A 602 30.44 -17.03 -51.08
N LEU A 603 29.83 -16.33 -50.13
CA LEU A 603 29.51 -16.86 -48.79
C LEU A 603 28.05 -17.32 -48.71
N GLN A 604 27.11 -16.38 -48.90
CA GLN A 604 25.69 -16.63 -48.71
C GLN A 604 24.86 -15.78 -49.67
N THR A 605 23.79 -16.36 -50.22
CA THR A 605 22.79 -15.62 -51.00
C THR A 605 21.54 -15.38 -50.15
N VAL A 606 21.17 -14.10 -49.96
CA VAL A 606 19.95 -13.68 -49.24
C VAL A 606 19.01 -12.91 -50.16
N LYS A 607 17.77 -12.63 -49.71
CA LYS A 607 16.79 -11.86 -50.51
C LYS A 607 17.31 -10.46 -50.89
N ALA A 608 18.14 -9.86 -50.03
CA ALA A 608 18.70 -8.52 -50.20
C ALA A 608 19.97 -8.46 -51.07
N GLY A 609 20.59 -9.58 -51.43
CA GLY A 609 21.86 -9.58 -52.16
C GLY A 609 22.68 -10.86 -52.00
N VAL A 610 23.90 -10.86 -52.56
CA VAL A 610 24.89 -11.92 -52.39
C VAL A 610 26.04 -11.38 -51.55
N PHE A 611 26.34 -12.07 -50.45
CA PHE A 611 27.51 -11.82 -49.62
C PHE A 611 28.71 -12.59 -50.15
N PHE A 612 29.85 -11.92 -50.23
CA PHE A 612 31.11 -12.49 -50.69
C PHE A 612 32.29 -11.83 -49.96
N THR A 613 33.46 -12.46 -50.01
CA THR A 613 34.68 -11.96 -49.35
C THR A 613 35.92 -12.24 -50.21
N THR A 614 37.04 -11.61 -49.88
CA THR A 614 38.38 -12.00 -50.35
C THR A 614 39.15 -12.68 -49.21
N VAL A 615 40.25 -13.36 -49.53
CA VAL A 615 41.14 -13.96 -48.50
C VAL A 615 41.72 -12.86 -47.60
N GLU A 616 42.12 -11.73 -48.19
CA GLU A 616 42.63 -10.56 -47.46
C GLU A 616 41.55 -9.96 -46.54
N LEU A 617 40.34 -9.70 -47.05
CA LEU A 617 39.23 -9.17 -46.24
C LEU A 617 38.85 -10.15 -45.11
N SER A 618 38.83 -11.45 -45.37
CA SER A 618 38.53 -12.46 -44.34
C SER A 618 39.59 -12.47 -43.23
N SER A 619 40.87 -12.25 -43.58
CA SER A 619 41.95 -12.14 -42.60
C SER A 619 41.84 -10.85 -41.76
N LEU A 620 41.56 -9.70 -42.39
CA LEU A 620 41.33 -8.43 -41.70
C LEU A 620 40.07 -8.47 -40.84
N SER A 621 38.99 -9.10 -41.30
CA SER A 621 37.75 -9.30 -40.55
C SER A 621 37.97 -10.12 -39.27
N SER A 622 38.81 -11.17 -39.36
CA SER A 622 39.18 -12.00 -38.21
C SER A 622 40.04 -11.21 -37.21
N GLU A 623 40.99 -10.42 -37.70
CA GLU A 623 41.85 -9.56 -36.87
C GLU A 623 41.06 -8.42 -36.23
N PHE A 624 40.16 -7.77 -36.96
CA PHE A 624 39.22 -6.77 -36.45
C PHE A 624 38.37 -7.36 -35.33
N THR A 625 37.83 -8.57 -35.51
CA THR A 625 37.05 -9.26 -34.47
C THR A 625 37.92 -9.54 -33.23
N ARG A 626 39.19 -9.91 -33.41
CA ARG A 626 40.14 -10.11 -32.33
C ARG A 626 40.41 -8.83 -31.54
N ILE A 627 40.67 -7.72 -32.24
CA ILE A 627 40.90 -6.39 -31.63
C ILE A 627 39.64 -5.92 -30.91
N MET A 628 38.47 -6.03 -31.51
CA MET A 628 37.20 -5.66 -30.89
C MET A 628 36.92 -6.48 -29.63
N ASN A 629 37.20 -7.79 -29.63
CA ASN A 629 37.08 -8.63 -28.45
C ASN A 629 38.10 -8.23 -27.36
N ALA A 630 39.33 -7.91 -27.74
CA ALA A 630 40.37 -7.45 -26.81
C ALA A 630 40.00 -6.08 -26.19
N TYR A 631 39.52 -5.15 -27.01
CA TYR A 631 39.02 -3.84 -26.59
C TYR A 631 37.85 -3.98 -25.61
N ALA A 632 36.85 -4.81 -25.96
CA ALA A 632 35.72 -5.08 -25.07
C ALA A 632 36.14 -5.71 -23.74
N SER A 633 37.12 -6.63 -23.76
CA SER A 633 37.66 -7.26 -22.54
C SER A 633 38.40 -6.25 -21.66
N GLN A 634 39.23 -5.39 -22.25
CA GLN A 634 39.98 -4.35 -21.52
C GLN A 634 39.02 -3.31 -20.95
N GLN A 635 38.06 -2.85 -21.75
CA GLN A 635 37.00 -1.94 -21.30
C GLN A 635 36.22 -2.55 -20.13
N SER A 636 35.81 -3.81 -20.22
CA SER A 636 35.09 -4.49 -19.14
C SER A 636 35.91 -4.59 -17.84
N ALA A 637 37.23 -4.74 -17.93
CA ALA A 637 38.11 -4.75 -16.76
C ALA A 637 38.12 -3.39 -16.05
N ILE A 638 38.27 -2.29 -16.81
CA ILE A 638 38.26 -0.93 -16.26
C ILE A 638 36.86 -0.58 -15.71
N VAL A 639 35.77 -0.97 -16.38
CA VAL A 639 34.40 -0.82 -15.84
C VAL A 639 34.27 -1.52 -14.48
N SER A 640 34.84 -2.71 -14.34
CA SER A 640 34.82 -3.43 -13.07
C SER A 640 35.62 -2.72 -11.96
N GLU A 641 36.70 -2.04 -12.32
CA GLU A 641 37.49 -1.22 -11.38
C GLU A 641 36.73 0.02 -10.94
N ILE A 642 36.18 0.80 -11.89
CA ILE A 642 35.34 1.98 -11.61
C ILE A 642 34.16 1.60 -10.72
N ARG A 643 33.57 0.42 -10.95
CA ARG A 643 32.51 -0.12 -10.11
C ARG A 643 32.97 -0.36 -8.67
N SER A 644 34.13 -0.99 -8.49
CA SER A 644 34.71 -1.24 -7.16
C SER A 644 34.92 0.07 -6.40
N ILE A 645 35.43 1.10 -7.09
CA ILE A 645 35.61 2.44 -6.52
C ILE A 645 34.25 3.06 -6.18
N THR A 646 33.28 3.02 -7.08
CA THR A 646 31.93 3.57 -6.87
C THR A 646 31.22 2.91 -5.69
N ALA A 647 31.44 1.61 -5.47
CA ALA A 647 30.86 0.89 -4.35
C ALA A 647 31.29 1.47 -2.99
N THR A 648 32.47 2.08 -2.89
CA THR A 648 32.94 2.74 -1.66
C THR A 648 32.12 3.99 -1.29
N TYR A 649 31.43 4.62 -2.26
CA TYR A 649 30.60 5.80 -2.05
C TYR A 649 29.14 5.48 -1.68
N ILE A 650 28.73 4.19 -1.68
CA ILE A 650 27.35 3.77 -1.40
C ILE A 650 26.78 4.33 -0.08
N PRO A 651 27.51 4.32 1.06
CA PRO A 651 26.97 4.85 2.32
C PRO A 651 26.65 6.34 2.25
N ILE A 652 27.40 7.10 1.44
CA ILE A 652 27.23 8.54 1.27
C ILE A 652 25.97 8.81 0.43
N PHE A 653 25.82 8.11 -0.69
CA PHE A 653 24.62 8.20 -1.51
C PHE A 653 23.35 7.75 -0.78
N THR A 654 23.45 6.77 0.13
CA THR A 654 22.31 6.32 0.95
C THR A 654 21.83 7.43 1.89
N LYS A 655 22.76 8.11 2.56
CA LYS A 655 22.46 9.26 3.41
C LYS A 655 21.90 10.44 2.60
N LEU A 656 22.51 10.72 1.44
CA LEU A 656 22.04 11.74 0.51
C LEU A 656 20.60 11.47 0.05
N SER A 657 20.28 10.22 -0.33
CA SER A 657 18.92 9.80 -0.70
C SER A 657 17.94 10.17 0.40
N THR A 658 18.25 9.86 1.66
CA THR A 658 17.37 10.17 2.79
C THR A 658 17.07 11.67 2.93
N VAL A 659 18.07 12.53 2.64
CA VAL A 659 17.90 13.99 2.67
C VAL A 659 16.99 14.46 1.51
N LEU A 660 17.21 13.94 0.31
CA LEU A 660 16.39 14.25 -0.88
C LEU A 660 14.95 13.75 -0.73
N ASP A 661 14.77 12.55 -0.17
CA ASP A 661 13.47 11.95 0.07
C ASP A 661 12.65 12.82 1.03
N LYS A 662 13.27 13.33 2.11
CA LYS A 662 12.61 14.28 3.04
C LYS A 662 12.19 15.57 2.35
N LEU A 663 13.04 16.12 1.48
CA LEU A 663 12.74 17.34 0.72
C LEU A 663 11.51 17.11 -0.18
N ASP A 664 11.47 15.98 -0.89
CA ASP A 664 10.38 15.63 -1.79
C ASP A 664 9.05 15.47 -1.04
N VAL A 665 9.03 14.74 0.08
CA VAL A 665 7.81 14.53 0.89
C VAL A 665 7.25 15.85 1.43
N ILE A 666 8.09 16.73 1.98
CA ILE A 666 7.65 18.03 2.49
C ILE A 666 7.14 18.91 1.34
N SER A 667 7.80 18.88 0.17
CA SER A 667 7.30 19.58 -1.03
C SER A 667 5.97 19.01 -1.54
N SER A 668 5.71 17.72 -1.29
CA SER A 668 4.45 17.06 -1.61
C SER A 668 3.32 17.57 -0.71
N PHE A 669 3.55 17.63 0.61
CA PHE A 669 2.58 18.20 1.56
C PHE A 669 2.23 19.65 1.24
N ALA A 670 3.22 20.47 0.87
CA ALA A 670 2.98 21.87 0.50
C ALA A 670 2.09 21.99 -0.75
N VAL A 671 2.32 21.17 -1.79
CA VAL A 671 1.46 21.16 -2.97
C VAL A 671 0.04 20.75 -2.63
N VAL A 672 -0.15 19.68 -1.87
CA VAL A 672 -1.49 19.23 -1.47
C VAL A 672 -2.22 20.32 -0.70
N ALA A 673 -1.52 21.00 0.22
CA ALA A 673 -2.10 22.09 0.99
C ALA A 673 -2.57 23.26 0.11
N THR A 674 -1.80 23.63 -0.92
CA THR A 674 -2.13 24.73 -1.84
C THR A 674 -3.12 24.37 -2.95
N CYS A 675 -3.14 23.12 -3.41
CA CYS A 675 -3.98 22.67 -4.54
C CYS A 675 -5.33 22.11 -4.09
N ALA A 676 -5.56 21.95 -2.79
CA ALA A 676 -6.86 21.53 -2.26
C ALA A 676 -7.97 22.53 -2.63
N PRO A 677 -9.24 22.07 -2.76
CA PRO A 677 -10.37 22.96 -3.07
C PRO A 677 -10.49 24.16 -2.14
N VAL A 678 -10.21 23.94 -0.85
CA VAL A 678 -9.96 24.98 0.14
C VAL A 678 -8.67 24.63 0.84
N GLU A 679 -7.75 25.59 0.88
CA GLU A 679 -6.38 25.42 1.37
C GLU A 679 -6.36 24.68 2.73
N TYR A 680 -5.39 23.77 2.87
CA TYR A 680 -5.15 23.12 4.15
C TYR A 680 -4.28 24.01 5.01
N ILE A 681 -4.49 23.90 6.32
CA ILE A 681 -4.00 24.90 7.26
C ILE A 681 -3.16 24.22 8.34
N LYS A 682 -2.14 24.94 8.80
CA LYS A 682 -1.38 24.59 9.99
C LYS A 682 -2.26 24.83 11.23
N PRO A 683 -2.44 23.84 12.11
CA PRO A 683 -3.26 24.05 13.30
C PRO A 683 -2.65 25.11 14.21
N ALA A 684 -3.51 25.89 14.87
CA ALA A 684 -3.11 27.00 15.75
C ALA A 684 -2.25 26.52 16.92
N LYS A 685 -2.55 25.34 17.45
CA LYS A 685 -1.80 24.70 18.53
C LYS A 685 -1.85 23.18 18.40
N VAL A 686 -0.71 22.54 18.63
CA VAL A 686 -0.60 21.09 18.83
C VAL A 686 -0.34 20.82 20.32
N TRP A 687 -1.26 20.11 20.99
CA TRP A 687 -1.14 19.76 22.40
C TRP A 687 -0.37 18.45 22.58
N GLY A 688 0.59 18.43 23.51
CA GLY A 688 1.35 17.22 23.86
C GLY A 688 0.55 16.19 24.66
N LEU A 689 0.98 14.93 24.64
CA LEU A 689 0.29 13.84 25.36
C LEU A 689 0.12 14.09 26.86
N GLU A 690 1.15 14.65 27.50
CA GLU A 690 1.23 14.91 28.94
C GLU A 690 0.82 16.33 29.34
N GLU A 691 0.43 17.17 28.38
CA GLU A 691 0.09 18.58 28.65
C GLU A 691 -1.24 18.70 29.40
N GLN A 692 -1.26 19.50 30.47
CA GLN A 692 -2.48 19.71 31.25
C GLN A 692 -3.50 20.55 30.47
N GLY A 693 -4.74 20.07 30.40
CA GLY A 693 -5.81 20.75 29.69
C GLY A 693 -5.80 20.52 28.18
N ARG A 694 -5.15 19.44 27.69
CA ARG A 694 -5.17 19.04 26.27
C ARG A 694 -6.60 18.97 25.72
N GLN A 695 -6.83 19.63 24.59
CA GLN A 695 -8.13 19.72 23.93
C GLN A 695 -7.98 19.46 22.44
N MET A 696 -9.00 18.85 21.85
CA MET A 696 -9.12 18.66 20.41
C MET A 696 -10.27 19.52 19.93
N ARG A 697 -9.97 20.63 19.26
CA ARG A 697 -10.96 21.57 18.71
C ARG A 697 -10.71 21.74 17.22
N ILE A 698 -11.48 21.07 16.40
CA ILE A 698 -11.37 21.17 14.94
C ILE A 698 -12.59 21.92 14.42
N TRP A 699 -12.34 23.06 13.80
CA TRP A 699 -13.38 23.90 13.20
C TRP A 699 -13.44 23.65 11.70
N GLN A 700 -14.64 23.50 11.15
CA GLN A 700 -14.88 23.29 9.72
C GLN A 700 -14.04 22.14 9.13
N GLY A 701 -13.94 21.02 9.86
CA GLY A 701 -13.18 19.85 9.46
C GLY A 701 -13.80 19.15 8.25
N ARG A 702 -12.97 18.84 7.26
CA ARG A 702 -13.39 18.23 5.98
C ARG A 702 -12.68 16.89 5.75
N HIS A 703 -13.36 15.95 5.08
CA HIS A 703 -12.72 14.68 4.73
C HIS A 703 -11.87 14.87 3.47
N PRO A 704 -10.54 14.72 3.54
CA PRO A 704 -9.65 15.20 2.49
C PRO A 704 -9.79 14.44 1.17
N CYS A 705 -10.06 13.11 1.18
CA CYS A 705 -10.32 12.36 -0.05
C CYS A 705 -11.69 12.68 -0.69
N LEU A 706 -12.72 12.96 0.12
CA LEU A 706 -14.09 13.15 -0.39
C LEU A 706 -14.29 14.57 -0.93
N GLU A 707 -13.62 15.56 -0.34
CA GLU A 707 -13.68 16.95 -0.80
C GLU A 707 -13.13 17.14 -2.22
N VAL A 708 -12.15 16.33 -2.63
CA VAL A 708 -11.51 16.40 -3.96
C VAL A 708 -12.29 15.60 -5.01
N THR A 709 -13.31 14.82 -4.61
CA THR A 709 -14.06 13.98 -5.54
C THR A 709 -14.99 14.82 -6.42
N GLU A 710 -14.87 14.68 -7.75
CA GLU A 710 -15.70 15.41 -8.70
C GLU A 710 -17.20 15.12 -8.50
N GLY A 711 -18.02 16.17 -8.52
CA GLY A 711 -19.47 16.06 -8.38
C GLY A 711 -19.97 15.92 -6.93
N ILE A 712 -19.09 15.92 -5.93
CA ILE A 712 -19.45 15.91 -4.51
C ILE A 712 -19.20 17.29 -3.90
N SER A 713 -20.21 17.86 -3.25
CA SER A 713 -20.04 19.03 -2.37
C SER A 713 -19.94 18.53 -0.94
N PHE A 714 -18.77 18.74 -0.31
CA PHE A 714 -18.53 18.31 1.06
C PHE A 714 -18.97 19.38 2.06
N ILE A 715 -19.72 18.98 3.09
CA ILE A 715 -20.18 19.88 4.15
C ILE A 715 -19.22 19.78 5.36
N PRO A 716 -18.51 20.86 5.72
CA PRO A 716 -17.58 20.87 6.84
C PRO A 716 -18.31 20.73 8.18
N ASN A 717 -17.67 20.06 9.15
CA ASN A 717 -18.24 19.82 10.48
C ASN A 717 -17.24 20.13 11.60
N ASP A 718 -17.75 20.48 12.78
CA ASP A 718 -16.93 20.82 13.94
C ASP A 718 -16.71 19.61 14.88
N TYR A 719 -15.61 19.62 15.62
CA TYR A 719 -15.24 18.61 16.61
C TYR A 719 -14.71 19.30 17.86
N VAL A 720 -15.24 18.96 19.03
CA VAL A 720 -14.79 19.49 20.32
C VAL A 720 -14.65 18.32 21.28
N LEU A 721 -13.44 17.97 21.71
CA LEU A 721 -13.18 16.95 22.72
C LEU A 721 -12.17 17.47 23.76
N GLY A 722 -12.26 16.96 24.99
CA GLY A 722 -11.28 17.20 26.04
C GLY A 722 -11.77 18.10 27.17
N PRO A 723 -11.07 18.09 28.32
CA PRO A 723 -11.43 18.85 29.51
C PRO A 723 -11.22 20.36 29.33
N THR A 724 -12.25 21.15 29.62
CA THR A 724 -12.14 22.61 29.69
C THR A 724 -12.06 23.07 31.14
N GLN A 725 -11.14 23.99 31.45
CA GLN A 725 -10.99 24.55 32.81
C GLN A 725 -12.20 25.42 33.22
N GLU A 726 -12.93 25.96 32.25
CA GLU A 726 -14.20 26.63 32.45
C GLU A 726 -15.35 25.65 32.24
N LYS A 727 -16.15 25.40 33.29
CA LYS A 727 -17.46 24.77 33.14
C LYS A 727 -18.35 25.72 32.32
N GLY A 728 -18.53 25.45 31.04
CA GLY A 728 -19.25 26.36 30.16
C GLY A 728 -19.65 25.77 28.81
N LYS A 729 -20.26 26.61 28.00
CA LYS A 729 -20.67 26.34 26.62
C LYS A 729 -19.61 26.90 25.67
N VAL A 730 -19.12 26.08 24.73
CA VAL A 730 -18.21 26.53 23.67
C VAL A 730 -19.06 26.99 22.50
N THR A 731 -18.95 28.27 22.14
CA THR A 731 -19.56 28.78 20.92
C THR A 731 -18.62 28.48 19.75
N CYS A 732 -19.11 27.68 18.82
CA CYS A 732 -18.44 27.29 17.59
C CYS A 732 -18.42 28.46 16.58
N GLU A 733 -17.53 28.43 15.58
CA GLU A 733 -17.46 29.49 14.56
C GLU A 733 -18.74 29.61 13.73
N ASN A 734 -19.47 28.51 13.58
CA ASN A 734 -20.76 28.46 12.91
C ASN A 734 -21.94 28.99 13.78
N GLY A 735 -21.67 29.41 15.02
CA GLY A 735 -22.68 29.90 15.97
C GLY A 735 -23.31 28.80 16.85
N ASP A 736 -23.00 27.53 16.60
CA ASP A 736 -23.51 26.41 17.41
C ASP A 736 -22.88 26.42 18.80
N VAL A 737 -23.59 25.87 19.78
CA VAL A 737 -23.16 25.94 21.18
C VAL A 737 -23.01 24.53 21.73
N TRP A 738 -21.76 24.14 21.99
CA TRP A 738 -21.38 22.80 22.42
C TRP A 738 -21.07 22.76 23.91
N ASP A 739 -21.38 21.63 24.55
CA ASP A 739 -21.01 21.40 25.94
C ASP A 739 -19.51 21.08 26.02
N SER A 740 -18.80 21.82 26.89
CA SER A 740 -17.38 21.61 27.13
C SER A 740 -17.10 20.40 28.03
N GLY A 741 -15.89 19.84 27.95
CA GLY A 741 -15.44 18.80 28.88
C GLY A 741 -15.90 17.37 28.57
N LYS A 742 -16.34 17.11 27.34
CA LYS A 742 -16.76 15.78 26.89
C LYS A 742 -15.59 15.05 26.22
N ASP A 743 -15.39 13.79 26.58
CA ASP A 743 -14.37 12.92 25.98
C ASP A 743 -15.00 11.82 25.12
N PHE A 744 -16.31 11.57 25.29
CA PHE A 744 -17.05 10.52 24.62
C PHE A 744 -18.29 11.11 23.94
N TYR A 745 -18.45 10.89 22.63
CA TYR A 745 -19.65 11.30 21.90
C TYR A 745 -20.40 10.11 21.30
N LEU A 746 -21.69 10.06 21.59
CA LEU A 746 -22.66 9.20 20.93
C LEU A 746 -23.23 9.92 19.72
N ILE A 747 -23.08 9.34 18.53
CA ILE A 747 -23.54 9.93 17.28
C ILE A 747 -24.71 9.12 16.74
N THR A 748 -25.88 9.78 16.66
CA THR A 748 -27.12 9.19 16.14
C THR A 748 -27.53 9.85 14.82
N GLY A 749 -28.49 9.24 14.12
CA GLY A 749 -29.05 9.79 12.89
C GLY A 749 -29.27 8.74 11.80
N PRO A 750 -29.86 9.14 10.66
CA PRO A 750 -30.21 8.22 9.58
C PRO A 750 -29.00 7.51 8.99
N ASN A 751 -29.23 6.30 8.45
CA ASN A 751 -28.25 5.64 7.60
C ASN A 751 -28.02 6.51 6.35
N MET A 752 -26.79 6.53 5.84
CA MET A 752 -26.33 7.45 4.79
C MET A 752 -26.25 8.93 5.18
N GLY A 753 -26.61 9.33 6.41
CA GLY A 753 -26.46 10.72 6.88
C GLY A 753 -25.01 11.22 7.05
N GLY A 754 -24.00 10.38 6.82
CA GLY A 754 -22.59 10.76 6.97
C GLY A 754 -21.98 10.51 8.36
N LYS A 755 -22.63 9.72 9.23
CA LYS A 755 -22.09 9.32 10.54
C LYS A 755 -20.67 8.71 10.43
N SER A 756 -20.52 7.70 9.57
CA SER A 756 -19.24 7.04 9.32
C SER A 756 -18.20 7.99 8.72
N THR A 757 -18.63 8.94 7.87
CA THR A 757 -17.75 9.95 7.28
C THR A 757 -17.23 10.92 8.35
N TYR A 758 -18.10 11.37 9.25
CA TYR A 758 -17.76 12.26 10.36
C TYR A 758 -16.69 11.63 11.27
N ILE A 759 -16.92 10.39 11.74
CA ILE A 759 -15.96 9.73 12.65
C ILE A 759 -14.61 9.43 11.97
N ARG A 760 -14.60 9.05 10.69
CA ARG A 760 -13.35 8.81 9.94
C ARG A 760 -12.58 10.09 9.69
N THR A 761 -13.27 11.20 9.45
CA THR A 761 -12.64 12.52 9.22
C THR A 761 -11.77 12.91 10.40
N LEU A 762 -12.25 12.75 11.64
CA LEU A 762 -11.44 13.02 12.83
C LEU A 762 -10.14 12.19 12.86
N GLY A 763 -10.24 10.88 12.61
CA GLY A 763 -9.08 9.98 12.62
C GLY A 763 -8.05 10.35 11.54
N VAL A 764 -8.51 10.67 10.33
CA VAL A 764 -7.65 11.12 9.23
C VAL A 764 -6.96 12.45 9.56
N VAL A 765 -7.69 13.42 10.10
CA VAL A 765 -7.16 14.74 10.47
C VAL A 765 -6.09 14.63 11.56
N CYS A 766 -6.32 13.78 12.58
CA CYS A 766 -5.31 13.50 13.62
C CYS A 766 -4.05 12.86 13.03
N LEU A 767 -4.21 11.90 12.11
CA LEU A 767 -3.08 11.25 11.44
C LEU A 767 -2.30 12.24 10.57
N MET A 768 -2.97 13.07 9.77
CA MET A 768 -2.35 14.09 8.92
C MET A 768 -1.54 15.12 9.74
N ASN A 769 -2.07 15.52 10.89
CA ASN A 769 -1.33 16.39 11.82
C ASN A 769 -0.05 15.70 12.35
N GLN A 770 -0.15 14.45 12.80
CA GLN A 770 0.99 13.74 13.39
C GLN A 770 2.04 13.27 12.37
N ILE A 771 1.72 13.17 11.08
CA ILE A 771 2.75 13.02 10.04
C ILE A 771 3.45 14.35 9.70
N GLY A 772 2.95 15.48 10.19
CA GLY A 772 3.47 16.83 9.95
C GLY A 772 2.95 17.49 8.67
N SER A 773 1.79 17.05 8.15
CA SER A 773 1.10 17.68 7.03
C SER A 773 0.09 18.71 7.54
N PHE A 774 -0.20 19.73 6.72
CA PHE A 774 -1.34 20.61 6.99
C PHE A 774 -2.65 19.85 6.88
N VAL A 775 -3.66 20.32 7.61
CA VAL A 775 -4.94 19.63 7.80
C VAL A 775 -6.13 20.40 7.20
N PRO A 776 -7.19 19.70 6.74
CA PRO A 776 -8.37 20.29 6.11
C PRO A 776 -9.36 20.88 7.15
N CYS A 777 -8.95 21.92 7.86
CA CYS A 777 -9.78 22.62 8.86
C CYS A 777 -9.56 24.15 8.82
N SER A 778 -10.28 24.89 9.66
CA SER A 778 -10.10 26.35 9.84
C SER A 778 -8.86 26.68 10.70
N GLU A 779 -8.30 27.88 10.54
CA GLU A 779 -7.06 28.36 11.19
C GLU A 779 -7.10 28.31 12.71
N LYS A 780 -8.28 28.47 13.33
CA LYS A 780 -8.40 28.46 14.81
C LYS A 780 -8.42 27.06 15.42
N SER A 781 -8.22 26.02 14.60
CA SER A 781 -8.29 24.64 15.06
C SER A 781 -7.07 24.29 15.90
N GLU A 782 -7.30 23.61 17.02
CA GLU A 782 -6.29 23.06 17.92
C GLU A 782 -6.39 21.54 17.88
N LEU A 783 -5.26 20.87 17.66
CA LEU A 783 -5.21 19.41 17.68
C LEU A 783 -4.38 18.93 18.85
N ALA A 784 -4.72 17.75 19.36
CA ALA A 784 -3.96 17.14 20.42
C ALA A 784 -3.40 15.79 19.95
N ILE A 785 -2.18 15.48 20.38
CA ILE A 785 -1.50 14.26 19.97
C ILE A 785 -2.25 13.04 20.50
N VAL A 786 -2.44 12.08 19.62
CA VAL A 786 -3.02 10.77 19.88
C VAL A 786 -1.89 9.75 19.82
N ASP A 787 -1.79 8.92 20.84
CA ASP A 787 -0.84 7.81 20.94
C ASP A 787 -1.31 6.55 20.21
N ALA A 788 -2.63 6.32 20.11
CA ALA A 788 -3.19 5.23 19.31
C ALA A 788 -4.55 5.58 18.68
N ILE A 789 -4.74 5.21 17.42
CA ILE A 789 -6.08 5.23 16.78
C ILE A 789 -6.57 3.79 16.65
N HIS A 790 -7.71 3.54 17.30
CA HIS A 790 -8.43 2.29 17.26
C HIS A 790 -9.72 2.48 16.50
N ALA A 791 -10.00 1.61 15.53
CA ALA A 791 -11.22 1.72 14.75
C ALA A 791 -11.95 0.39 14.64
N ARG A 792 -13.26 0.43 14.89
CA ARG A 792 -14.20 -0.61 14.51
C ARG A 792 -15.18 0.00 13.53
N VAL A 793 -14.96 -0.24 12.25
CA VAL A 793 -15.83 0.23 11.18
C VAL A 793 -16.30 -0.96 10.36
N GLY A 794 -17.62 -1.11 10.19
CA GLY A 794 -18.36 -2.25 9.60
C GLY A 794 -17.54 -3.26 8.79
N ALA A 795 -17.61 -4.55 9.16
CA ALA A 795 -16.99 -5.62 8.39
C ALA A 795 -17.79 -5.89 7.11
N SER A 796 -17.12 -5.89 5.95
CA SER A 796 -17.57 -6.70 4.83
C SER A 796 -17.35 -8.17 5.20
N ASP A 797 -18.37 -8.99 4.89
CA ASP A 797 -18.43 -10.40 5.24
C ASP A 797 -17.17 -11.13 4.73
N SER A 798 -16.31 -11.62 5.62
CA SER A 798 -15.13 -12.39 5.23
C SER A 798 -15.40 -13.88 5.42
N GLN A 799 -16.29 -14.42 4.58
CA GLN A 799 -16.65 -15.84 4.57
C GLN A 799 -15.41 -16.75 4.44
N LEU A 800 -14.34 -16.25 3.82
CA LEU A 800 -13.07 -16.94 3.63
C LEU A 800 -12.28 -17.18 4.94
N LYS A 801 -12.50 -16.39 6.00
CA LYS A 801 -11.76 -16.52 7.28
C LYS A 801 -12.39 -17.47 8.29
N GLY A 802 -13.57 -18.02 8.00
CA GLY A 802 -14.22 -19.05 8.84
C GLY A 802 -14.68 -18.57 10.22
N VAL A 803 -14.78 -17.26 10.46
CA VAL A 803 -15.26 -16.65 11.70
C VAL A 803 -16.58 -15.90 11.43
N SER A 804 -17.56 -16.03 12.33
CA SER A 804 -18.82 -15.28 12.25
C SER A 804 -18.57 -13.77 12.32
N THR A 805 -19.34 -12.98 11.57
CA THR A 805 -19.28 -11.50 11.58
C THR A 805 -19.38 -10.92 12.98
N PHE A 806 -20.27 -11.45 13.82
CA PHE A 806 -20.42 -11.01 15.21
C PHE A 806 -19.20 -11.38 16.06
N MET A 807 -18.63 -12.57 15.87
CA MET A 807 -17.41 -12.97 16.59
C MET A 807 -16.21 -12.11 16.20
N ALA A 808 -16.07 -11.76 14.92
CA ALA A 808 -15.05 -10.83 14.46
C ALA A 808 -15.21 -9.45 15.10
N GLU A 809 -16.44 -8.93 15.15
CA GLU A 809 -16.78 -7.68 15.81
C GLU A 809 -16.43 -7.68 17.30
N MET A 810 -16.71 -8.78 18.02
CA MET A 810 -16.36 -8.92 19.44
C MET A 810 -14.84 -9.04 19.66
N LEU A 811 -14.12 -9.74 18.80
CA LEU A 811 -12.66 -9.85 18.88
C LEU A 811 -11.98 -8.50 18.63
N GLU A 812 -12.46 -7.73 17.65
CA GLU A 812 -11.97 -6.38 17.37
C GLU A 812 -12.22 -5.46 18.57
N MET A 813 -13.44 -5.42 19.11
CA MET A 813 -13.73 -4.62 20.30
C MET A 813 -12.94 -5.06 21.54
N SER A 814 -12.73 -6.37 21.73
CA SER A 814 -11.90 -6.87 22.82
C SER A 814 -10.45 -6.41 22.68
N SER A 815 -9.93 -6.33 21.46
CA SER A 815 -8.59 -5.79 21.19
C SER A 815 -8.51 -4.32 21.55
N ILE A 816 -9.49 -3.53 21.09
CA ILE A 816 -9.56 -2.08 21.36
C ILE A 816 -9.62 -1.81 22.86
N ILE A 817 -10.46 -2.52 23.62
CA ILE A 817 -10.58 -2.34 25.07
C ILE A 817 -9.28 -2.70 25.80
N ALA A 818 -8.56 -3.72 25.32
CA ALA A 818 -7.30 -4.15 25.93
C ALA A 818 -6.11 -3.23 25.63
N SER A 819 -6.13 -2.52 24.49
CA SER A 819 -5.03 -1.66 24.04
C SER A 819 -5.25 -0.17 24.31
N ALA A 820 -6.50 0.29 24.37
CA ALA A 820 -6.82 1.70 24.51
C ALA A 820 -6.42 2.27 25.88
N HIS A 821 -5.86 3.48 25.87
CA HIS A 821 -5.55 4.28 27.06
C HIS A 821 -6.19 5.67 26.94
N LYS A 822 -6.08 6.48 28.00
CA LYS A 822 -6.60 7.85 28.04
C LYS A 822 -6.16 8.72 26.85
N GLY A 823 -4.98 8.45 26.31
CA GLY A 823 -4.46 9.20 25.15
C GLY A 823 -5.09 8.83 23.81
N SER A 824 -5.77 7.68 23.72
CA SER A 824 -6.21 7.05 22.48
C SER A 824 -7.43 7.75 21.87
N LEU A 825 -7.53 7.68 20.55
CA LEU A 825 -8.76 7.92 19.81
C LEU A 825 -9.41 6.58 19.44
N VAL A 826 -10.62 6.36 19.92
CA VAL A 826 -11.43 5.17 19.64
C VAL A 826 -12.61 5.56 18.74
N ILE A 827 -12.71 4.92 17.58
CA ILE A 827 -13.76 5.12 16.60
C ILE A 827 -14.59 3.83 16.53
N VAL A 828 -15.88 3.91 16.82
CA VAL A 828 -16.79 2.77 16.76
C VAL A 828 -17.96 3.11 15.86
N ASP A 829 -18.23 2.26 14.87
CA ASP A 829 -19.32 2.39 13.92
C ASP A 829 -20.25 1.18 14.01
N GLU A 830 -21.46 1.43 14.52
CA GLU A 830 -22.60 0.51 14.48
C GLU A 830 -22.35 -0.86 15.15
N LEU A 831 -21.75 -0.83 16.35
CA LEU A 831 -21.48 -2.03 17.16
C LEU A 831 -22.77 -2.77 17.56
N GLY A 832 -22.72 -4.11 17.52
CA GLY A 832 -23.75 -4.98 18.12
C GLY A 832 -24.91 -5.31 17.17
N ARG A 833 -24.74 -5.09 15.87
CA ARG A 833 -25.76 -5.40 14.84
C ARG A 833 -25.88 -6.88 14.49
N GLY A 834 -24.83 -7.67 14.75
CA GLY A 834 -24.77 -9.08 14.37
C GLY A 834 -25.52 -10.04 15.30
N THR A 835 -26.29 -9.54 16.27
CA THR A 835 -26.94 -10.34 17.33
C THR A 835 -28.37 -9.83 17.63
N SER A 836 -29.03 -10.42 18.63
CA SER A 836 -30.35 -9.97 19.09
C SER A 836 -30.30 -8.48 19.50
N THR A 837 -31.37 -7.73 19.25
CA THR A 837 -31.39 -6.27 19.48
C THR A 837 -31.09 -5.92 20.94
N TYR A 838 -31.65 -6.66 21.90
CA TYR A 838 -31.42 -6.44 23.33
C TYR A 838 -30.00 -6.84 23.77
N ASP A 839 -29.45 -7.96 23.28
CA ASP A 839 -28.08 -8.34 23.62
C ASP A 839 -27.06 -7.37 23.01
N GLY A 840 -27.29 -6.96 21.75
CA GLY A 840 -26.47 -6.00 21.04
C GLY A 840 -26.47 -4.64 21.72
N PHE A 841 -27.65 -4.15 22.13
CA PHE A 841 -27.79 -2.93 22.92
C PHE A 841 -27.07 -3.04 24.27
N GLY A 842 -27.29 -4.13 25.02
CA GLY A 842 -26.66 -4.35 26.33
C GLY A 842 -25.14 -4.37 26.26
N LEU A 843 -24.57 -5.00 25.22
CA LEU A 843 -23.13 -4.98 24.95
C LEU A 843 -22.63 -3.58 24.59
N ALA A 844 -23.32 -2.89 23.68
CA ALA A 844 -22.95 -1.53 23.29
C ALA A 844 -22.98 -0.57 24.48
N TRP A 845 -23.98 -0.70 25.36
CA TRP A 845 -24.08 0.05 26.62
C TRP A 845 -22.89 -0.24 27.54
N ALA A 846 -22.65 -1.51 27.88
CA ALA A 846 -21.58 -1.90 28.80
C ALA A 846 -20.18 -1.50 28.29
N ILE A 847 -19.95 -1.63 26.98
CA ILE A 847 -18.69 -1.21 26.35
C ILE A 847 -18.54 0.31 26.38
N SER A 848 -19.60 1.05 26.05
CA SER A 848 -19.59 2.52 26.12
C SER A 848 -19.34 3.02 27.53
N GLU A 849 -19.98 2.41 28.53
CA GLU A 849 -19.74 2.69 29.95
C GLU A 849 -18.28 2.46 30.32
N HIS A 850 -17.71 1.31 29.93
CA HIS A 850 -16.31 0.98 30.24
C HIS A 850 -15.32 1.97 29.62
N LEU A 851 -15.52 2.34 28.34
CA LEU A 851 -14.69 3.33 27.66
C LEU A 851 -14.80 4.72 28.33
N ALA A 852 -16.02 5.15 28.66
CA ALA A 852 -16.26 6.45 29.28
C ALA A 852 -15.76 6.53 30.73
N LYS A 853 -15.88 5.46 31.51
CA LYS A 853 -15.63 5.48 32.97
C LYS A 853 -14.23 5.01 33.34
N ASN A 854 -13.79 3.89 32.79
CA ASN A 854 -12.55 3.22 33.16
C ASN A 854 -11.36 3.73 32.34
N ILE A 855 -11.48 3.75 31.01
CA ILE A 855 -10.38 4.11 30.10
C ILE A 855 -10.26 5.64 29.96
N LYS A 856 -11.39 6.33 29.78
CA LYS A 856 -11.47 7.78 29.52
C LYS A 856 -10.66 8.20 28.28
N SER A 857 -10.67 7.36 27.25
CA SER A 857 -10.15 7.67 25.92
C SER A 857 -11.06 8.65 25.20
N TRP A 858 -10.53 9.34 24.19
CA TRP A 858 -11.39 10.07 23.25
C TRP A 858 -12.16 9.08 22.40
N THR A 859 -13.48 9.17 22.38
CA THR A 859 -14.31 8.16 21.73
C THR A 859 -15.44 8.77 20.92
N LEU A 860 -15.52 8.38 19.65
CA LEU A 860 -16.67 8.64 18.79
C LEU A 860 -17.39 7.33 18.52
N PHE A 861 -18.63 7.24 19.00
CA PHE A 861 -19.44 6.04 18.89
C PHE A 861 -20.68 6.34 18.04
N ALA A 862 -20.64 5.98 16.76
CA ALA A 862 -21.79 6.02 15.89
C ALA A 862 -22.70 4.81 16.15
N THR A 863 -23.96 5.08 16.48
CA THR A 863 -24.94 4.04 16.85
C THR A 863 -26.28 4.25 16.17
N HIS A 864 -27.03 3.16 16.08
CA HIS A 864 -28.45 3.16 15.70
C HIS A 864 -29.36 2.99 16.91
N PHE A 865 -28.84 2.55 18.05
CA PHE A 865 -29.59 2.44 19.30
C PHE A 865 -29.84 3.83 19.87
N HIS A 866 -31.07 4.32 19.78
CA HIS A 866 -31.46 5.61 20.35
C HIS A 866 -31.46 5.55 21.88
N GLU A 867 -31.74 4.40 22.45
CA GLU A 867 -31.74 4.11 23.88
C GLU A 867 -30.36 4.38 24.51
N LEU A 868 -29.28 4.22 23.73
CA LEU A 868 -27.90 4.45 24.21
C LEU A 868 -27.65 5.93 24.54
N THR A 869 -28.42 6.86 23.97
CA THR A 869 -28.30 8.30 24.24
C THR A 869 -28.60 8.65 25.70
N ALA A 870 -29.30 7.78 26.44
CA ALA A 870 -29.53 7.94 27.87
C ALA A 870 -28.23 7.91 28.69
N LEU A 871 -27.16 7.29 28.17
CA LEU A 871 -25.85 7.24 28.83
C LEU A 871 -25.27 8.64 29.10
N ALA A 872 -25.60 9.62 28.26
CA ALA A 872 -25.17 11.02 28.44
C ALA A 872 -25.78 11.69 29.69
N ASN A 873 -26.90 11.16 30.20
CA ASN A 873 -27.51 11.64 31.43
C ASN A 873 -26.82 11.05 32.68
N GLU A 874 -26.23 9.85 32.56
CA GLU A 874 -25.55 9.18 33.67
C GLU A 874 -24.11 9.67 33.86
N TYR A 875 -23.42 10.01 32.77
CA TYR A 875 -22.00 10.34 32.77
C TYR A 875 -21.73 11.75 32.22
N GLU A 876 -21.17 12.62 33.07
CA GLU A 876 -20.88 14.02 32.69
C GLU A 876 -19.90 14.16 31.52
N ASN A 877 -19.04 13.18 31.26
CA ASN A 877 -18.07 13.19 30.16
C ASN A 877 -18.61 12.65 28.84
N VAL A 878 -19.87 12.20 28.80
CA VAL A 878 -20.55 11.71 27.60
C VAL A 878 -21.45 12.81 27.01
N GLY A 879 -21.37 13.01 25.70
CA GLY A 879 -22.19 13.95 24.93
C GLY A 879 -22.96 13.24 23.82
N ASN A 880 -24.11 13.80 23.44
CA ASN A 880 -24.91 13.31 22.32
C ASN A 880 -24.77 14.26 21.13
N LEU A 881 -24.50 13.69 19.94
CA LEU A 881 -24.51 14.36 18.66
C LEU A 881 -25.50 13.64 17.74
N HIS A 882 -26.03 14.37 16.76
CA HIS A 882 -26.83 13.78 15.72
C HIS A 882 -26.59 14.42 14.36
N VAL A 883 -26.82 13.63 13.32
CA VAL A 883 -26.85 14.13 11.94
C VAL A 883 -28.23 14.66 11.63
N ILE A 884 -28.30 15.87 11.07
CA ILE A 884 -29.56 16.49 10.66
C ILE A 884 -30.07 15.90 9.34
N ALA A 885 -31.34 15.56 9.31
CA ALA A 885 -32.10 15.29 8.09
C ALA A 885 -33.37 16.14 8.09
N HIS A 886 -33.66 16.79 6.96
CA HIS A 886 -34.89 17.55 6.79
C HIS A 886 -35.93 16.71 6.06
N VAL A 887 -37.16 16.74 6.56
CA VAL A 887 -38.33 16.14 5.94
C VAL A 887 -39.29 17.29 5.64
N ASP A 888 -39.56 17.54 4.36
CA ASP A 888 -40.48 18.60 3.95
C ASP A 888 -41.93 18.21 4.28
N GLU A 889 -42.38 18.47 5.50
CA GLU A 889 -43.77 18.21 5.92
C GLU A 889 -44.78 19.25 5.36
N THR A 890 -44.30 20.34 4.75
CA THR A 890 -45.14 21.48 4.31
C THR A 890 -45.73 21.37 2.90
N ALA A 891 -45.63 20.23 2.22
CA ALA A 891 -46.17 20.03 0.87
C ALA A 891 -47.64 19.51 0.85
N VAL A 892 -48.43 19.72 1.91
CA VAL A 892 -49.77 19.14 2.02
C VAL A 892 -50.89 19.95 1.35
N GLU A 893 -50.68 21.20 0.90
CA GLU A 893 -51.83 22.02 0.45
C GLU A 893 -51.79 22.69 -0.94
N LYS A 894 -50.80 22.44 -1.81
CA LYS A 894 -50.87 22.96 -3.20
C LYS A 894 -50.44 21.95 -4.26
N ASP A 895 -51.44 21.52 -5.02
CA ASP A 895 -51.42 20.77 -6.28
C ASP A 895 -50.97 19.30 -6.25
N ALA A 896 -51.97 18.42 -6.28
CA ALA A 896 -51.89 16.96 -6.27
C ALA A 896 -51.35 16.32 -7.57
N ARG A 897 -50.27 16.85 -8.16
CA ARG A 897 -49.67 16.21 -9.35
C ARG A 897 -48.17 15.96 -9.35
N GLU A 898 -47.33 16.51 -8.47
CA GLU A 898 -45.88 16.22 -8.54
C GLU A 898 -45.11 16.75 -7.30
N THR A 899 -45.49 16.38 -6.09
CA THR A 899 -44.69 16.68 -4.89
C THR A 899 -44.20 15.37 -4.26
N GLU A 900 -42.94 15.03 -4.52
CA GLU A 900 -42.24 13.91 -3.89
C GLU A 900 -41.84 14.32 -2.46
N ASP A 901 -42.25 13.54 -1.46
CA ASP A 901 -41.77 13.64 -0.06
C ASP A 901 -40.25 13.34 -0.03
N ASN A 902 -39.43 14.36 -0.26
CA ASN A 902 -37.98 14.19 -0.38
C ASN A 902 -37.30 14.43 0.97
N VAL A 903 -36.79 13.34 1.57
CA VAL A 903 -35.88 13.43 2.73
C VAL A 903 -34.54 13.97 2.22
N THR A 904 -34.17 15.17 2.66
CA THR A 904 -32.88 15.77 2.31
C THR A 904 -31.90 15.61 3.47
N LEU A 905 -30.82 14.87 3.23
CA LEU A 905 -29.72 14.70 4.18
C LEU A 905 -28.82 15.95 4.13
N LEU A 906 -28.68 16.65 5.25
CA LEU A 906 -27.89 17.89 5.31
C LEU A 906 -26.41 17.65 5.62
N TYR A 907 -26.03 16.42 6.01
CA TYR A 907 -24.66 16.04 6.37
C TYR A 907 -23.98 16.94 7.45
N LYS A 908 -24.78 17.73 8.17
CA LYS A 908 -24.35 18.57 9.29
C LYS A 908 -24.58 17.82 10.60
N VAL A 909 -23.59 17.85 11.49
CA VAL A 909 -23.63 17.28 12.83
C VAL A 909 -23.88 18.37 13.86
N GLU A 910 -24.91 18.19 14.68
CA GLU A 910 -25.29 19.13 15.74
C GLU A 910 -25.39 18.44 17.10
N PRO A 911 -25.15 19.19 18.20
CA PRO A 911 -25.33 18.66 19.55
C PRO A 911 -26.80 18.35 19.82
N GLY A 912 -27.04 17.22 20.49
CA GLY A 912 -28.38 16.76 20.83
C GLY A 912 -28.67 15.33 20.34
N ILE A 913 -29.92 14.94 20.49
CA ILE A 913 -30.44 13.62 20.10
C ILE A 913 -31.34 13.82 18.88
N SER A 914 -31.34 12.86 17.96
CA SER A 914 -32.26 12.89 16.82
C SER A 914 -33.72 12.70 17.26
N ASP A 915 -34.62 13.57 16.79
CA ASP A 915 -36.05 13.54 17.18
C ASP A 915 -36.83 12.37 16.55
N GLN A 916 -36.35 11.75 15.47
CA GLN A 916 -37.09 10.74 14.71
C GLN A 916 -36.20 9.67 14.05
N SER A 917 -36.72 8.44 13.97
CA SER A 917 -36.14 7.37 13.16
C SER A 917 -36.57 7.48 11.70
N PHE A 918 -35.63 7.71 10.79
CA PHE A 918 -35.91 7.91 9.36
C PHE A 918 -36.04 6.62 8.54
N GLY A 919 -35.92 5.45 9.15
CA GLY A 919 -35.89 4.17 8.41
C GLY A 919 -37.12 3.93 7.52
N ILE A 920 -38.31 4.32 7.99
CA ILE A 920 -39.56 4.19 7.21
C ILE A 920 -39.62 5.22 6.08
N HIS A 921 -39.15 6.45 6.32
CA HIS A 921 -39.09 7.50 5.30
C HIS A 921 -38.09 7.14 4.18
N VAL A 922 -37.00 6.45 4.50
CA VAL A 922 -36.09 5.89 3.48
C VAL A 922 -36.80 4.81 2.64
N ALA A 923 -37.66 3.98 3.24
CA ALA A 923 -38.46 3.01 2.48
C ALA A 923 -39.50 3.70 1.57
N GLU A 924 -40.06 4.84 1.99
CA GLU A 924 -40.92 5.70 1.16
C GLU A 924 -40.15 6.27 -0.05
N LEU A 925 -38.93 6.76 0.17
CA LEU A 925 -38.03 7.26 -0.89
C LEU A 925 -37.72 6.19 -1.95
N VAL A 926 -37.49 4.95 -1.52
CA VAL A 926 -37.25 3.80 -2.41
C VAL A 926 -38.55 3.29 -3.07
N LYS A 927 -39.68 3.97 -2.86
CA LYS A 927 -40.99 3.67 -3.45
C LYS A 927 -41.51 2.28 -3.08
N PHE A 928 -41.35 1.89 -1.81
CA PHE A 928 -41.98 0.67 -1.28
C PHE A 928 -43.51 0.71 -1.44
N PRO A 929 -44.19 -0.45 -1.55
CA PRO A 929 -45.65 -0.48 -1.56
C PRO A 929 -46.25 0.23 -0.35
N GLN A 930 -47.16 1.18 -0.58
CA GLN A 930 -47.82 1.99 0.46
C GLN A 930 -48.50 1.16 1.56
N LYS A 931 -48.99 -0.04 1.19
CA LYS A 931 -49.51 -1.01 2.16
C LYS A 931 -48.45 -1.50 3.16
N ILE A 932 -47.22 -1.71 2.72
CA ILE A 932 -46.11 -2.15 3.58
C ILE A 932 -45.67 -0.98 4.47
N ILE A 933 -45.56 0.22 3.91
CA ILE A 933 -45.21 1.44 4.66
C ILE A 933 -46.22 1.71 5.78
N SER A 934 -47.52 1.70 5.46
CA SER A 934 -48.58 1.91 6.47
C SER A 934 -48.58 0.84 7.55
N MET A 935 -48.34 -0.43 7.20
CA MET A 935 -48.17 -1.51 8.18
C MET A 935 -46.93 -1.31 9.06
N ALA A 936 -45.81 -0.86 8.48
CA ALA A 936 -44.58 -0.58 9.21
C ALA A 936 -44.74 0.62 10.15
N LYS A 937 -45.37 1.72 9.70
CA LYS A 937 -45.70 2.90 10.53
C LYS A 937 -46.57 2.49 11.73
N ARG A 938 -47.64 1.73 11.48
CA ARG A 938 -48.49 1.20 12.54
C ARG A 938 -47.68 0.39 13.55
N LYS A 939 -46.83 -0.54 13.07
CA LYS A 939 -46.09 -1.42 13.98
C LYS A 939 -45.00 -0.68 14.76
N ALA A 940 -44.39 0.35 14.18
CA ALA A 940 -43.45 1.22 14.88
C ALA A 940 -44.15 2.00 16.01
N SER A 941 -45.34 2.55 15.77
CA SER A 941 -46.12 3.23 16.82
C SER A 941 -46.50 2.30 17.98
N GLU A 942 -46.89 1.05 17.67
CA GLU A 942 -47.16 0.04 18.72
C GLU A 942 -45.90 -0.24 19.57
N LEU A 943 -44.71 -0.31 18.95
CA LEU A 943 -43.45 -0.58 19.66
C LEU A 943 -42.95 0.64 20.47
N ASP A 944 -43.19 1.86 20.01
CA ASP A 944 -42.90 3.09 20.76
C ASP A 944 -43.76 3.19 22.04
N GLU A 945 -45.02 2.75 21.97
CA GLU A 945 -45.93 2.69 23.13
C GLU A 945 -45.52 1.62 24.15
N ASP A 946 -45.08 0.44 23.68
CA ASP A 946 -44.59 -0.65 24.54
C ASP A 946 -43.23 -0.32 25.21
N ALA A 947 -42.33 0.39 24.52
CA ALA A 947 -41.02 0.80 25.06
C ALA A 947 -41.13 1.79 26.23
N GLY A 948 -42.22 2.56 26.32
CA GLY A 948 -42.51 3.45 27.43
C GLY A 948 -42.86 2.75 28.77
N GLU A 949 -43.03 1.43 28.80
CA GLU A 949 -43.36 0.67 30.01
C GLU A 949 -42.14 0.13 30.79
N ALA A 950 -40.91 0.17 30.23
CA ALA A 950 -39.75 -0.54 30.79
C ALA A 950 -38.57 0.33 31.29
N GLY A 951 -38.66 1.66 31.23
CA GLY A 951 -37.61 2.57 31.73
C GLY A 951 -38.17 3.63 32.67
N GLU A 952 -37.89 3.52 33.96
CA GLU A 952 -37.97 4.67 34.87
C GLU A 952 -36.90 5.68 34.47
N ASP A 953 -37.32 6.94 34.31
CA ASP A 953 -36.50 8.14 34.07
C ASP A 953 -35.74 8.28 32.75
N SER A 954 -36.47 8.64 31.68
CA SER A 954 -35.94 9.57 30.68
C SER A 954 -37.05 10.51 30.17
N THR A 955 -36.81 11.81 30.32
CA THR A 955 -37.66 12.88 29.78
C THR A 955 -37.45 13.01 28.28
N ALA A 956 -38.39 12.52 27.47
CA ALA A 956 -38.47 12.80 26.04
C ALA A 956 -39.94 13.00 25.62
N LYS A 957 -40.18 14.08 24.89
CA LYS A 957 -41.46 14.76 24.58
C LYS A 957 -42.06 15.46 25.82
N ARG A 958 -42.49 16.73 25.68
CA ARG A 958 -43.61 17.20 26.50
C ARG A 958 -44.77 16.29 26.09
N PRO A 959 -45.16 15.32 26.92
CA PRO A 959 -46.28 14.49 26.54
C PRO A 959 -47.48 15.42 26.43
N LYS A 960 -48.33 15.21 25.41
CA LYS A 960 -49.56 16.00 25.20
C LYS A 960 -50.45 16.01 26.46
N TYR A 961 -50.23 15.03 27.35
CA TYR A 961 -50.81 14.83 28.67
C TYR A 961 -49.70 14.52 29.68
N SER A 962 -49.79 15.06 30.90
CA SER A 962 -48.81 14.80 31.97
C SER A 962 -48.73 13.30 32.34
N LYS A 963 -47.60 12.87 32.93
CA LYS A 963 -47.41 11.48 33.42
C LYS A 963 -48.52 11.06 34.39
N GLU A 964 -49.01 11.99 35.20
CA GLU A 964 -50.13 11.79 36.13
C GLU A 964 -51.45 11.56 35.38
N GLU A 965 -51.77 12.39 34.39
CA GLU A 965 -52.98 12.25 33.56
C GLU A 965 -52.99 10.94 32.74
N TYR A 966 -51.82 10.47 32.28
CA TYR A 966 -51.69 9.20 31.57
C TYR A 966 -51.88 7.99 32.50
N ALA A 967 -51.27 8.02 33.70
CA ALA A 967 -51.45 6.98 34.71
C ALA A 967 -52.91 6.90 35.18
N GLU A 968 -53.56 8.04 35.44
CA GLU A 968 -54.97 8.12 35.79
C GLU A 968 -55.87 7.60 34.66
N GLY A 969 -55.60 8.00 33.41
CA GLY A 969 -56.33 7.53 32.23
C GLY A 969 -56.23 6.01 32.05
N LYS A 970 -55.03 5.44 32.24
CA LYS A 970 -54.78 4.00 32.16
C LYS A 970 -55.44 3.21 33.29
N GLU A 971 -55.40 3.72 34.52
CA GLU A 971 -56.06 3.07 35.66
C GLU A 971 -57.60 3.08 35.49
N LEU A 972 -58.14 4.20 34.99
CA LEU A 972 -59.56 4.35 34.68
C LEU A 972 -59.99 3.42 33.53
N LEU A 973 -59.20 3.33 32.45
CA LEU A 973 -59.43 2.37 31.37
C LEU A 973 -59.46 0.93 31.88
N LYS A 974 -58.52 0.57 32.76
CA LYS A 974 -58.45 -0.76 33.37
C LYS A 974 -59.68 -1.06 34.23
N LYS A 975 -60.22 -0.07 34.96
CA LYS A 975 -61.49 -0.19 35.71
C LYS A 975 -62.66 -0.42 34.76
N ILE A 976 -62.78 0.38 33.71
CA ILE A 976 -63.84 0.26 32.68
C ILE A 976 -63.80 -1.12 32.01
N LEU A 977 -62.62 -1.60 31.60
CA LEU A 977 -62.47 -2.89 30.91
C LEU A 977 -62.76 -4.09 31.83
N LYS A 978 -62.41 -4.00 33.12
CA LYS A 978 -62.79 -5.03 34.10
C LYS A 978 -64.30 -5.07 34.32
N GLU A 979 -64.94 -3.92 34.38
CA GLU A 979 -66.38 -3.80 34.58
C GLU A 979 -67.17 -4.24 33.33
N TRP A 980 -66.65 -3.89 32.16
CA TRP A 980 -67.15 -4.41 30.89
C TRP A 980 -67.06 -5.93 30.82
N LYS A 981 -65.89 -6.50 31.17
CA LYS A 981 -65.70 -7.96 31.25
C LYS A 981 -66.70 -8.61 32.21
N ARG A 982 -66.96 -8.00 33.38
CA ARG A 982 -67.96 -8.49 34.35
C ARG A 982 -69.36 -8.51 33.75
N LYS A 983 -69.80 -7.41 33.13
CA LYS A 983 -71.13 -7.31 32.51
C LYS A 983 -71.32 -8.25 31.32
N VAL A 984 -70.28 -8.45 30.52
CA VAL A 984 -70.30 -9.42 29.40
C VAL A 984 -70.39 -10.87 29.93
N LEU A 985 -69.71 -11.18 31.03
CA LEU A 985 -69.81 -12.49 31.69
C LEU A 985 -71.21 -12.70 32.31
N GLU A 986 -71.80 -11.68 32.92
CA GLU A 986 -73.17 -11.73 33.47
C GLU A 986 -74.25 -11.87 32.39
N ALA A 987 -73.99 -11.36 31.19
CA ALA A 987 -74.85 -11.54 30.01
C ALA A 987 -74.72 -12.93 29.35
N GLY A 988 -73.97 -13.86 29.97
CA GLY A 988 -73.79 -15.25 29.55
C GLY A 988 -72.46 -15.55 28.83
N GLY A 989 -71.52 -14.60 28.82
CA GLY A 989 -70.16 -14.81 28.33
C GLY A 989 -70.05 -14.93 26.81
N LEU A 990 -68.91 -15.45 26.34
CA LEU A 990 -68.58 -15.57 24.91
C LEU A 990 -69.46 -16.58 24.14
N GLU A 991 -70.26 -17.39 24.83
CA GLU A 991 -71.13 -18.39 24.20
C GLU A 991 -72.51 -17.82 23.82
N SER A 992 -73.00 -16.77 24.50
CA SER A 992 -74.31 -16.16 24.26
C SER A 992 -74.28 -14.72 23.76
N VAL A 993 -73.16 -14.00 23.93
CA VAL A 993 -73.03 -12.59 23.55
C VAL A 993 -72.19 -12.47 22.27
N ASP A 994 -72.81 -11.99 21.19
CA ASP A 994 -72.07 -11.71 19.96
C ASP A 994 -71.14 -10.49 20.11
N SER A 995 -70.16 -10.36 19.22
CA SER A 995 -69.19 -9.25 19.27
C SER A 995 -69.85 -7.86 19.21
N ALA A 996 -70.99 -7.71 18.52
CA ALA A 996 -71.71 -6.45 18.43
C ALA A 996 -72.44 -6.10 19.74
N ALA A 997 -72.97 -7.09 20.45
CA ALA A 997 -73.59 -6.96 21.75
C ALA A 997 -72.55 -6.64 22.82
N ALA A 998 -71.38 -7.28 22.79
CA ALA A 998 -70.27 -6.95 23.69
C ALA A 998 -69.78 -5.50 23.49
N VAL A 999 -69.64 -5.06 22.23
CA VAL A 999 -69.27 -3.66 21.91
C VAL A 999 -70.36 -2.67 22.35
N ARG A 1000 -71.65 -3.02 22.22
CA ARG A 1000 -72.75 -2.18 22.74
C ARG A 1000 -72.68 -2.00 24.25
N ILE A 1001 -72.34 -3.05 25.01
CA ILE A 1001 -72.17 -2.97 26.48
C ILE A 1001 -70.99 -2.04 26.83
N LEU A 1002 -69.89 -2.08 26.07
CA LEU A 1002 -68.77 -1.17 26.28
C LEU A 1002 -69.17 0.27 25.97
N HIS A 1003 -69.85 0.48 24.83
CA HIS A 1003 -70.32 1.79 24.41
C HIS A 1003 -71.32 2.39 25.41
N GLU A 1004 -72.25 1.60 25.94
CA GLU A 1004 -73.15 2.01 27.01
C GLU A 1004 -72.37 2.41 28.27
N LEU A 1005 -71.37 1.64 28.70
CA LEU A 1005 -70.54 1.97 29.86
C LEU A 1005 -69.77 3.29 29.71
N THR A 1006 -69.33 3.62 28.49
CA THR A 1006 -68.43 4.76 28.24
C THR A 1006 -69.12 6.02 27.72
N THR A 1007 -70.33 5.94 27.16
CA THR A 1007 -71.05 7.11 26.60
C THR A 1007 -72.33 7.49 27.34
N THR A 1008 -73.07 6.52 27.90
CA THR A 1008 -74.36 6.76 28.57
C THR A 1008 -74.42 6.24 30.01
N GLY A 1009 -73.39 5.51 30.44
CA GLY A 1009 -73.32 4.81 31.71
C GLY A 1009 -72.43 5.50 32.74
N GLU A 1010 -72.14 4.76 33.81
CA GLU A 1010 -71.47 5.24 35.04
C GLU A 1010 -70.11 5.91 34.80
N TYR A 1011 -69.39 5.52 33.74
CA TYR A 1011 -68.06 6.05 33.43
C TYR A 1011 -68.08 7.17 32.38
N ALA A 1012 -69.25 7.56 31.84
CA ALA A 1012 -69.34 8.56 30.78
C ALA A 1012 -68.77 9.93 31.18
N ALA A 1013 -69.06 10.38 32.41
CA ALA A 1013 -68.51 11.63 32.94
C ALA A 1013 -66.98 11.56 33.16
N ALA A 1014 -66.47 10.39 33.58
CA ALA A 1014 -65.04 10.17 33.83
C ALA A 1014 -64.23 10.06 32.52
N VAL A 1015 -64.79 9.42 31.49
CA VAL A 1015 -64.22 9.34 30.13
C VAL A 1015 -64.23 10.72 29.46
N ALA A 1016 -65.30 11.50 29.63
CA ALA A 1016 -65.34 12.88 29.14
C ALA A 1016 -64.32 13.79 29.83
N ALA A 1017 -64.04 13.57 31.12
CA ALA A 1017 -63.03 14.34 31.86
C ALA A 1017 -61.59 14.01 31.46
N SER A 1018 -61.27 12.73 31.17
CA SER A 1018 -59.92 12.31 30.77
C SER A 1018 -59.64 12.64 29.30
N ALA A 1019 -58.67 13.53 29.06
CA ALA A 1019 -58.27 13.88 27.70
C ALA A 1019 -57.57 12.72 26.96
N VAL A 1020 -56.83 11.87 27.70
CA VAL A 1020 -56.18 10.65 27.19
C VAL A 1020 -57.24 9.68 26.65
N LEU A 1021 -58.25 9.31 27.45
CA LEU A 1021 -59.28 8.35 27.03
C LEU A 1021 -60.15 8.86 25.87
N ARG A 1022 -60.36 10.17 25.79
CA ARG A 1022 -61.05 10.78 24.65
C ARG A 1022 -60.29 10.61 23.34
N GLU A 1023 -58.97 10.72 23.37
CA GLU A 1023 -58.11 10.50 22.21
C GLU A 1023 -58.00 9.01 21.88
N THR A 1024 -57.87 8.14 22.88
CA THR A 1024 -57.84 6.67 22.69
C THR A 1024 -59.14 6.11 22.11
N MET A 1025 -60.30 6.70 22.45
CA MET A 1025 -61.60 6.31 21.86
C MET A 1025 -61.82 6.89 20.46
N ARG A 1026 -61.06 7.93 20.08
CA ARG A 1026 -61.17 8.60 18.78
C ARG A 1026 -60.33 7.91 17.71
N LEU A 1027 -59.14 7.43 18.10
CA LEU A 1027 -58.27 6.57 17.27
C LEU A 1027 -58.89 5.18 17.10
#